data_AF-A0AAW0TTL4-F1
#
_entry.id   AF-A0AAW0TTL4-F1
#
_cell.length_a   1.000
_cell.length_b   1.000
_cell.length_c   1.000
_cell.angle_alpha   90.00
_cell.angle_beta   90.00
_cell.angle_gamma   90.00
#
_symmetry.space_group_name_H-M   'P 1'
#
loop_
_entity.id
_entity.type
_entity.pdbx_description
1 polymer ?
#
loop_
_entity_poly.entity_id
_entity_poly.type
_entity_poly.pdbx_seq_one_letter_code
_entity_poly.pdbx_strand_id
1 'polypeptide(L)'
;MYSGGLMAAEEDDSFRILVATDNHLGYAEKHPERGNDSFQSFEEVLELAVEHNVDFILLGGDLFHENKPSRHCQVRCMDLLRKYTFGDRPVHFNILSDPAVNFPHTKQVNFLDPNLNVAIPVFSIHGNHDDPAGLGLLCALEMLSSAGLINYFGRVSDLNEVKISPILMEKGATKLALYGLSSVKDERLHRLFVENKVKMLRPKESLTEWFNLMTVHQNHAKRGPSNYLPESFLDPFLDLIIWGHEHDCIKEPWHSHQNFHILQPGSSVATSLTPGEAIEKCAFLLQVNSRHQFKIDPLPLKTVRPFLFEEVVLSEYNIEEEVHRIKRKMEPTKEESAWDLMMKARGIGGTKGRGRGRGGKDGDATSQAQNKDNPVEVFIEHRVKELLKGAKKLLTGHPRQPILPLVRVRVYYSNEAEIFNVSRFGFKFENLVANTEDLVSFVREKTVKDTDGGRPSSPGLRENLISVDDVNSTVEGLVEEIFRTNALPGCEMHLLTERGMSAAVSAYVQKEDKHAVSTMIDYQVQRMQEYLLSLDKDYDDPKELEADILAFRAERNAAANFQREEDEILEALQLSSQAENGSTADQDSDSDIETIDDDSDKDFSSSSRGRGARGRGSRGSRGGSRGTTSQASRARGSRGRARKCLV
;
A
#
# COMPACT_ATOMS: atom_id res chain seq x y z
N MET A 1 27.71 -62.69 12.26
CA MET A 1 28.24 -61.39 11.81
C MET A 1 27.09 -60.67 11.12
N TYR A 2 26.72 -59.48 11.57
CA TYR A 2 25.79 -58.60 10.85
C TYR A 2 26.49 -57.25 10.69
N SER A 3 27.08 -57.04 9.52
CA SER A 3 27.67 -55.76 9.13
C SER A 3 26.54 -54.80 8.80
N GLY A 4 26.03 -54.09 9.81
CA GLY A 4 25.14 -52.95 9.60
C GLY A 4 25.90 -51.87 8.87
N GLY A 5 25.75 -51.82 7.55
CA GLY A 5 26.25 -50.70 6.76
C GLY A 5 25.45 -49.45 7.14
N LEU A 6 26.11 -48.47 7.76
CA LEU A 6 25.61 -47.10 7.68
C LEU A 6 25.69 -46.71 6.20
N MET A 7 24.55 -46.74 5.51
CA MET A 7 24.37 -45.80 4.42
C MET A 7 24.38 -44.42 5.07
N ALA A 8 25.47 -43.69 4.84
CA ALA A 8 25.41 -42.24 4.97
C ALA A 8 24.25 -41.77 4.09
N ALA A 9 23.45 -40.83 4.58
CA ALA A 9 22.56 -40.12 3.67
C ALA A 9 23.45 -39.46 2.61
N GLU A 10 23.15 -39.68 1.33
CA GLU A 10 23.79 -38.91 0.26
C GLU A 10 23.48 -37.44 0.54
N GLU A 11 24.51 -36.60 0.63
CA GLU A 11 24.31 -35.17 0.85
C GLU A 11 23.54 -34.61 -0.34
N ASP A 12 22.38 -34.02 -0.08
CA ASP A 12 21.52 -33.46 -1.12
C ASP A 12 22.15 -32.16 -1.62
N ASP A 13 22.98 -32.29 -2.64
CA ASP A 13 23.58 -31.20 -3.44
C ASP A 13 22.55 -30.16 -3.92
N SER A 14 21.24 -30.49 -3.93
CA SER A 14 20.21 -29.55 -4.36
C SER A 14 20.06 -28.39 -3.37
N PHE A 15 20.07 -27.16 -3.88
CA PHE A 15 19.57 -26.02 -3.13
C PHE A 15 18.07 -26.18 -2.86
N ARG A 16 17.66 -25.85 -1.64
CA ARG A 16 16.26 -25.73 -1.20
C ARG A 16 16.03 -24.29 -0.76
N ILE A 17 15.14 -23.58 -1.44
CA ILE A 17 14.95 -22.14 -1.28
C ILE A 17 13.47 -21.92 -0.98
N LEU A 18 13.14 -21.27 0.14
CA LEU A 18 11.78 -20.77 0.33
C LEU A 18 11.65 -19.42 -0.35
N VAL A 19 10.72 -19.29 -1.28
CA VAL A 19 10.41 -18.05 -1.99
C VAL A 19 9.10 -17.47 -1.46
N ALA A 20 9.12 -16.18 -1.12
CA ALA A 20 7.94 -15.39 -0.79
C ALA A 20 8.15 -13.94 -1.24
N THR A 21 7.10 -13.14 -1.33
CA THR A 21 7.17 -11.73 -1.71
C THR A 21 6.03 -10.96 -1.06
N ASP A 22 6.11 -9.62 -1.05
CA ASP A 22 4.99 -8.73 -0.81
C ASP A 22 4.23 -9.10 0.48
N ASN A 23 5.01 -9.10 1.57
CA ASN A 23 4.56 -9.51 2.89
C ASN A 23 3.90 -8.36 3.65
N HIS A 24 4.19 -7.12 3.25
CA HIS A 24 3.51 -5.90 3.71
C HIS A 24 3.34 -5.86 5.24
N LEU A 25 4.42 -6.14 5.98
CA LEU A 25 4.41 -6.06 7.45
C LEU A 25 4.02 -4.64 7.88
N GLY A 26 3.06 -4.56 8.80
CA GLY A 26 2.43 -3.30 9.21
C GLY A 26 1.20 -2.89 8.39
N TYR A 27 0.87 -3.58 7.29
CA TYR A 27 -0.40 -3.34 6.60
C TYR A 27 -1.59 -3.47 7.56
N ALA A 28 -2.46 -2.47 7.54
CA ALA A 28 -3.62 -2.34 8.43
C ALA A 28 -3.31 -2.46 9.95
N GLU A 29 -2.07 -2.22 10.42
CA GLU A 29 -1.63 -2.41 11.83
C GLU A 29 -2.57 -1.77 12.88
N LYS A 30 -3.21 -0.66 12.54
CA LYS A 30 -4.13 0.10 13.42
C LYS A 30 -5.56 -0.49 13.46
N HIS A 31 -5.90 -1.44 12.59
CA HIS A 31 -7.25 -1.99 12.45
C HIS A 31 -7.49 -3.11 13.47
N PRO A 32 -8.55 -3.06 14.30
CA PRO A 32 -8.71 -3.94 15.47
C PRO A 32 -8.77 -5.43 15.11
N GLU A 33 -9.40 -5.76 13.98
CA GLU A 33 -9.47 -7.15 13.51
C GLU A 33 -8.28 -7.58 12.65
N ARG A 34 -7.62 -6.66 11.91
CA ARG A 34 -6.69 -6.99 10.80
C ARG A 34 -5.22 -6.70 11.10
N GLY A 35 -4.91 -5.91 12.13
CA GLY A 35 -3.57 -5.38 12.38
C GLY A 35 -2.50 -6.40 12.77
N ASN A 36 -2.84 -7.68 12.89
CA ASN A 36 -1.89 -8.77 13.12
C ASN A 36 -1.77 -9.74 11.91
N ASP A 37 -2.55 -9.55 10.84
CA ASP A 37 -2.66 -10.49 9.71
C ASP A 37 -1.32 -10.70 9.00
N SER A 38 -0.64 -9.63 8.58
CA SER A 38 0.64 -9.70 7.88
C SER A 38 1.74 -10.35 8.73
N PHE A 39 1.76 -10.07 10.04
CA PHE A 39 2.67 -10.73 10.97
C PHE A 39 2.36 -12.21 11.17
N GLN A 40 1.09 -12.64 11.07
CA GLN A 40 0.71 -14.05 11.16
C GLN A 40 1.09 -14.83 9.91
N SER A 41 0.83 -14.26 8.72
CA SER A 41 1.27 -14.79 7.42
C SER A 41 2.79 -14.93 7.36
N PHE A 42 3.53 -13.87 7.67
CA PHE A 42 5.00 -13.91 7.63
C PHE A 42 5.59 -14.87 8.68
N GLU A 43 4.98 -14.99 9.86
CA GLU A 43 5.36 -16.03 10.82
C GLU A 43 5.10 -17.45 10.29
N GLU A 44 4.05 -17.69 9.49
CA GLU A 44 3.86 -18.97 8.80
C GLU A 44 4.90 -19.21 7.68
N VAL A 45 5.25 -18.18 6.91
CA VAL A 45 6.34 -18.27 5.91
C VAL A 45 7.65 -18.71 6.57
N LEU A 46 7.98 -18.13 7.74
CA LEU A 46 9.17 -18.53 8.50
C LEU A 46 9.04 -19.93 9.14
N GLU A 47 7.84 -20.34 9.58
CA GLU A 47 7.57 -21.71 10.03
C GLU A 47 7.80 -22.74 8.92
N LEU A 48 7.33 -22.46 7.69
CA LEU A 48 7.55 -23.32 6.53
C LEU A 48 9.03 -23.43 6.14
N ALA A 49 9.82 -22.37 6.29
CA ALA A 49 11.27 -22.41 6.05
C ALA A 49 11.97 -23.44 6.96
N VAL A 50 11.57 -23.49 8.24
CA VAL A 50 12.08 -24.43 9.22
C VAL A 50 11.51 -25.84 8.99
N GLU A 51 10.21 -25.98 8.74
CA GLU A 51 9.53 -27.27 8.49
C GLU A 51 10.14 -28.01 7.29
N HIS A 52 10.41 -27.30 6.19
CA HIS A 52 11.01 -27.88 4.98
C HIS A 52 12.54 -27.95 5.01
N ASN A 53 13.19 -27.48 6.09
CA ASN A 53 14.64 -27.41 6.28
C ASN A 53 15.37 -26.81 5.05
N VAL A 54 14.97 -25.59 4.67
CA VAL A 54 15.54 -24.90 3.50
C VAL A 54 16.97 -24.42 3.74
N ASP A 55 17.77 -24.28 2.69
CA ASP A 55 19.12 -23.72 2.78
C ASP A 55 19.05 -22.22 3.09
N PHE A 56 18.20 -21.47 2.37
CA PHE A 56 17.94 -20.05 2.59
C PHE A 56 16.50 -19.63 2.21
N ILE A 57 16.11 -18.42 2.62
CA ILE A 57 14.86 -17.76 2.24
C ILE A 57 15.17 -16.63 1.24
N LEU A 58 14.36 -16.50 0.20
CA LEU A 58 14.44 -15.47 -0.84
C LEU A 58 13.17 -14.61 -0.84
N LEU A 59 13.31 -13.31 -0.63
CA LEU A 59 12.23 -12.34 -0.56
C LEU A 59 12.24 -11.39 -1.77
N GLY A 60 11.10 -11.33 -2.48
CA GLY A 60 10.93 -10.58 -3.74
C GLY A 60 10.64 -9.09 -3.61
N GLY A 61 10.78 -8.50 -2.42
CA GLY A 61 10.45 -7.10 -2.12
C GLY A 61 9.24 -6.97 -1.19
N ASP A 62 8.92 -5.72 -0.86
CA ASP A 62 7.81 -5.30 0.02
C ASP A 62 7.63 -6.18 1.26
N LEU A 63 8.72 -6.31 2.02
CA LEU A 63 8.69 -6.91 3.35
C LEU A 63 7.88 -6.03 4.31
N PHE A 64 7.93 -4.70 4.14
CA PHE A 64 7.15 -3.73 4.90
C PHE A 64 6.17 -2.95 4.02
N HIS A 65 5.03 -2.56 4.61
CA HIS A 65 4.00 -1.77 3.91
C HIS A 65 4.22 -0.25 3.93
N GLU A 66 5.06 0.25 4.85
CA GLU A 66 5.42 1.66 4.99
C GLU A 66 6.95 1.78 4.90
N ASN A 67 7.51 2.69 4.09
CA ASN A 67 8.97 2.85 3.95
C ASN A 67 9.68 3.32 5.23
N LYS A 68 8.90 3.82 6.21
CA LYS A 68 9.29 4.11 7.59
C LYS A 68 8.44 3.27 8.54
N PRO A 69 8.63 1.93 8.62
CA PRO A 69 7.69 1.06 9.30
C PRO A 69 7.58 1.43 10.79
N SER A 70 6.39 1.28 11.37
CA SER A 70 6.16 1.57 12.79
C SER A 70 7.14 0.81 13.71
N ARG A 71 7.49 1.38 14.87
CA ARG A 71 8.38 0.71 15.85
C ARG A 71 7.84 -0.63 16.33
N HIS A 72 6.52 -0.83 16.34
CA HIS A 72 5.92 -2.13 16.66
C HIS A 72 6.20 -3.11 15.52
N CYS A 73 5.92 -2.71 14.28
CA CYS A 73 6.21 -3.49 13.08
C CYS A 73 7.69 -3.89 12.95
N GLN A 74 8.61 -2.95 13.15
CA GLN A 74 10.06 -3.21 13.12
C GLN A 74 10.46 -4.26 14.16
N VAL A 75 10.07 -4.09 15.42
CA VAL A 75 10.41 -5.04 16.50
C VAL A 75 9.79 -6.42 16.25
N ARG A 76 8.51 -6.48 15.82
CA ARG A 76 7.84 -7.74 15.46
C ARG A 76 8.58 -8.47 14.32
N CYS A 77 9.03 -7.75 13.30
CA CYS A 77 9.83 -8.31 12.21
C CYS A 77 11.19 -8.85 12.71
N MET A 78 11.90 -8.07 13.52
CA MET A 78 13.19 -8.49 14.10
C MET A 78 13.07 -9.71 15.01
N ASP A 79 12.05 -9.75 15.88
CA ASP A 79 11.77 -10.88 16.77
C ASP A 79 11.41 -12.15 15.99
N LEU A 80 10.59 -12.02 14.93
CA LEU A 80 10.22 -13.14 14.06
C LEU A 80 11.43 -13.69 13.30
N LEU A 81 12.21 -12.85 12.62
CA LEU A 81 13.45 -13.27 11.96
C LEU A 81 14.37 -13.99 12.95
N ARG A 82 14.67 -13.36 14.09
CA ARG A 82 15.55 -13.93 15.12
C ARG A 82 15.05 -15.26 15.71
N LYS A 83 13.73 -15.47 15.78
CA LYS A 83 13.09 -16.69 16.30
C LYS A 83 13.24 -17.89 15.35
N TYR A 84 13.27 -17.68 14.04
CA TYR A 84 13.23 -18.76 13.04
C TYR A 84 14.50 -18.90 12.20
N THR A 85 15.33 -17.85 12.06
CA THR A 85 16.52 -17.86 11.17
C THR A 85 17.86 -18.05 11.89
N PHE A 86 17.88 -18.03 13.23
CA PHE A 86 19.07 -18.23 14.06
C PHE A 86 19.06 -19.58 14.78
N GLY A 87 20.23 -20.20 14.95
CA GLY A 87 20.39 -21.49 15.62
C GLY A 87 21.66 -22.23 15.20
N ASP A 88 21.93 -23.38 15.83
CA ASP A 88 23.19 -24.13 15.69
C ASP A 88 23.31 -24.96 14.39
N ARG A 89 22.37 -24.84 13.44
CA ARG A 89 22.46 -25.53 12.15
C ARG A 89 23.45 -24.77 11.25
N PRO A 90 24.55 -25.37 10.78
CA PRO A 90 25.47 -24.70 9.87
C PRO A 90 24.79 -24.40 8.52
N VAL A 91 25.28 -23.37 7.83
CA VAL A 91 24.89 -23.09 6.44
C VAL A 91 25.70 -24.01 5.52
N HIS A 92 25.00 -24.78 4.67
CA HIS A 92 25.58 -25.85 3.85
C HIS A 92 25.99 -25.41 2.43
N PHE A 93 26.17 -24.10 2.20
CA PHE A 93 26.61 -23.56 0.90
C PHE A 93 27.63 -22.42 1.05
N ASN A 94 28.49 -22.28 0.04
CA ASN A 94 29.54 -21.27 -0.02
C ASN A 94 29.12 -20.07 -0.86
N ILE A 95 29.68 -18.89 -0.58
CA ILE A 95 29.65 -17.72 -1.48
C ILE A 95 30.99 -17.64 -2.22
N LEU A 96 30.95 -17.58 -3.55
CA LEU A 96 32.12 -17.53 -4.44
C LEU A 96 32.36 -16.15 -5.07
N SER A 97 31.34 -15.28 -5.08
CA SER A 97 31.44 -13.87 -5.47
C SER A 97 32.00 -13.01 -4.33
N ASP A 98 32.69 -11.91 -4.65
CA ASP A 98 33.07 -10.89 -3.66
C ASP A 98 31.81 -10.29 -3.00
N PRO A 99 31.57 -10.52 -1.68
CA PRO A 99 30.38 -10.01 -1.01
C PRO A 99 30.30 -8.48 -1.00
N ALA A 100 31.42 -7.76 -1.08
CA ALA A 100 31.42 -6.29 -1.06
C ALA A 100 30.77 -5.66 -2.31
N VAL A 101 30.62 -6.43 -3.41
CA VAL A 101 29.92 -5.99 -4.63
C VAL A 101 28.40 -5.94 -4.43
N ASN A 102 27.84 -6.97 -3.79
CA ASN A 102 26.39 -7.11 -3.58
C ASN A 102 25.91 -6.53 -2.26
N PHE A 103 26.78 -6.45 -1.25
CA PHE A 103 26.50 -6.00 0.11
C PHE A 103 27.37 -4.79 0.49
N PRO A 104 27.27 -3.63 -0.18
CA PRO A 104 28.20 -2.52 0.00
C PRO A 104 28.22 -1.93 1.42
N HIS A 105 27.13 -2.09 2.19
CA HIS A 105 27.02 -1.65 3.58
C HIS A 105 27.78 -2.58 4.55
N THR A 106 27.40 -3.86 4.61
CA THR A 106 27.96 -4.85 5.55
C THR A 106 29.29 -5.45 5.09
N LYS A 107 29.52 -5.49 3.77
CA LYS A 107 30.70 -6.07 3.07
C LYS A 107 30.90 -7.58 3.24
N GLN A 108 29.96 -8.25 3.92
CA GLN A 108 29.92 -9.69 4.13
C GLN A 108 28.46 -10.15 4.24
N VAL A 109 28.20 -11.43 3.96
CA VAL A 109 26.92 -12.07 4.28
C VAL A 109 26.82 -12.36 5.78
N ASN A 110 25.61 -12.28 6.33
CA ASN A 110 25.38 -12.31 7.77
C ASN A 110 25.82 -13.61 8.46
N PHE A 111 25.73 -14.75 7.77
CA PHE A 111 26.12 -16.07 8.28
C PHE A 111 27.63 -16.35 8.27
N LEU A 112 28.45 -15.41 7.78
CA LEU A 112 29.90 -15.42 7.95
C LEU A 112 30.39 -14.47 9.05
N ASP A 113 29.49 -13.76 9.75
CA ASP A 113 29.88 -12.98 10.92
C ASP A 113 30.17 -13.90 12.12
N PRO A 114 31.38 -13.86 12.71
CA PRO A 114 31.78 -14.78 13.77
C PRO A 114 31.02 -14.56 15.10
N ASN A 115 30.15 -13.54 15.18
CA ASN A 115 29.32 -13.23 16.35
C ASN A 115 27.85 -13.64 16.15
N LEU A 116 27.44 -14.10 14.95
CA LEU A 116 26.06 -14.40 14.58
C LEU A 116 25.88 -15.87 14.19
N ASN A 117 25.05 -16.60 14.96
CA ASN A 117 24.72 -18.00 14.71
C ASN A 117 23.48 -18.10 13.79
N VAL A 118 23.67 -17.79 12.50
CA VAL A 118 22.59 -17.77 11.49
C VAL A 118 22.40 -19.17 10.91
N ALA A 119 21.23 -19.77 11.13
CA ALA A 119 20.87 -21.10 10.66
C ALA A 119 20.27 -21.11 9.25
N ILE A 120 19.46 -20.11 8.92
CA ILE A 120 18.77 -19.97 7.63
C ILE A 120 18.99 -18.52 7.14
N PRO A 121 19.95 -18.26 6.24
CA PRO A 121 20.11 -16.94 5.65
C PRO A 121 18.84 -16.47 4.95
N VAL A 122 18.57 -15.16 5.01
CA VAL A 122 17.51 -14.50 4.24
C VAL A 122 18.18 -13.58 3.23
N PHE A 123 17.78 -13.63 1.97
CA PHE A 123 18.18 -12.69 0.93
C PHE A 123 16.95 -11.91 0.48
N SER A 124 17.06 -10.58 0.38
CA SER A 124 15.94 -9.71 -0.02
C SER A 124 16.40 -8.61 -0.97
N ILE A 125 15.61 -8.37 -2.01
CA ILE A 125 15.54 -7.06 -2.68
C ILE A 125 14.53 -6.17 -1.94
N HIS A 126 14.49 -4.86 -2.24
CA HIS A 126 13.35 -4.01 -1.83
C HIS A 126 12.31 -3.88 -2.94
N GLY A 127 11.06 -3.67 -2.56
CA GLY A 127 9.98 -3.31 -3.45
C GLY A 127 9.77 -1.79 -3.50
N ASN A 128 8.54 -1.35 -3.79
CA ASN A 128 8.17 0.08 -3.84
C ASN A 128 7.56 0.61 -2.54
N HIS A 129 7.11 -0.23 -1.60
CA HIS A 129 6.69 0.19 -0.27
C HIS A 129 7.85 0.25 0.73
N ASP A 130 8.90 -0.55 0.57
CA ASP A 130 10.12 -0.50 1.41
C ASP A 130 11.35 0.13 0.74
N ASP A 131 11.12 1.21 -0.03
CA ASP A 131 12.12 1.89 -0.85
C ASP A 131 13.19 2.73 -0.08
N PRO A 132 14.36 3.05 -0.69
CA PRO A 132 15.42 3.82 -0.03
C PRO A 132 15.13 5.33 0.02
N ALA A 133 14.52 5.77 1.11
CA ALA A 133 14.05 7.14 1.30
C ALA A 133 14.94 8.00 2.23
N GLY A 134 14.67 9.32 2.24
CA GLY A 134 15.19 10.26 3.23
C GLY A 134 16.70 10.53 3.20
N LEU A 135 17.21 11.09 4.31
CA LEU A 135 18.62 11.48 4.43
C LEU A 135 19.53 10.25 4.39
N GLY A 136 20.39 10.19 3.37
CA GLY A 136 21.30 9.08 3.14
C GLY A 136 20.74 7.95 2.26
N LEU A 137 19.49 8.05 1.79
CA LEU A 137 18.82 7.06 0.93
C LEU A 137 18.91 5.65 1.55
N LEU A 138 18.22 5.44 2.67
CA LEU A 138 18.19 4.16 3.40
C LEU A 138 16.77 3.62 3.40
N CYS A 139 16.64 2.31 3.15
CA CYS A 139 15.38 1.58 3.27
C CYS A 139 15.30 0.83 4.62
N ALA A 140 14.13 0.30 4.94
CA ALA A 140 13.94 -0.56 6.12
C ALA A 140 14.83 -1.82 6.08
N LEU A 141 15.18 -2.31 4.88
CA LEU A 141 16.06 -3.48 4.71
C LEU A 141 17.52 -3.21 5.07
N GLU A 142 18.05 -1.99 4.85
CA GLU A 142 19.40 -1.63 5.31
C GLU A 142 19.50 -1.79 6.83
N MET A 143 18.49 -1.37 7.60
CA MET A 143 18.46 -1.53 9.06
C MET A 143 18.46 -3.00 9.49
N LEU A 144 17.70 -3.87 8.82
CA LEU A 144 17.72 -5.31 9.09
C LEU A 144 19.06 -5.96 8.69
N SER A 145 19.69 -5.46 7.64
CA SER A 145 21.02 -5.87 7.16
C SER A 145 22.13 -5.45 8.16
N SER A 146 22.11 -4.20 8.64
CA SER A 146 23.00 -3.72 9.72
C SER A 146 22.82 -4.48 11.04
N ALA A 147 21.63 -5.02 11.30
CA ALA A 147 21.34 -5.88 12.44
C ALA A 147 21.74 -7.36 12.22
N GLY A 148 22.24 -7.72 11.04
CA GLY A 148 22.64 -9.09 10.69
C GLY A 148 21.48 -10.06 10.50
N LEU A 149 20.25 -9.58 10.33
CA LEU A 149 19.04 -10.41 10.24
C LEU A 149 18.76 -10.89 8.81
N ILE A 150 19.16 -10.10 7.80
CA ILE A 150 18.99 -10.40 6.37
C ILE A 150 20.24 -10.01 5.58
N ASN A 151 20.30 -10.45 4.32
CA ASN A 151 21.27 -10.06 3.32
C ASN A 151 20.55 -9.23 2.24
N TYR A 152 20.55 -7.92 2.38
CA TYR A 152 19.93 -7.00 1.43
C TYR A 152 20.79 -6.85 0.16
N PHE A 153 20.24 -7.18 -1.01
CA PHE A 153 20.96 -7.18 -2.30
C PHE A 153 20.14 -6.55 -3.43
N GLY A 154 20.70 -6.51 -4.64
CA GLY A 154 19.99 -6.02 -5.83
C GLY A 154 19.65 -4.52 -5.79
N ARG A 155 20.34 -3.73 -4.96
CA ARG A 155 20.17 -2.27 -4.84
C ARG A 155 20.69 -1.57 -6.10
N VAL A 156 19.86 -0.72 -6.71
CA VAL A 156 20.28 0.17 -7.80
C VAL A 156 20.81 1.48 -7.20
N SER A 157 22.10 1.76 -7.40
CA SER A 157 22.80 2.93 -6.83
C SER A 157 23.10 4.04 -7.85
N ASP A 158 23.33 3.68 -9.12
CA ASP A 158 23.51 4.63 -10.21
C ASP A 158 22.16 4.93 -10.87
N LEU A 159 21.88 6.23 -11.03
CA LEU A 159 20.63 6.77 -11.56
C LEU A 159 20.56 6.72 -13.10
N ASN A 160 21.69 6.47 -13.78
CA ASN A 160 21.85 6.53 -15.23
C ASN A 160 22.21 5.20 -15.88
N GLU A 161 22.85 4.26 -15.17
CA GLU A 161 23.23 2.94 -15.69
C GLU A 161 23.03 1.84 -14.64
N VAL A 162 22.21 0.84 -14.93
CA VAL A 162 21.93 -0.29 -14.02
C VAL A 162 22.90 -1.43 -14.32
N LYS A 163 23.75 -1.79 -13.34
CA LYS A 163 24.67 -2.93 -13.44
C LYS A 163 24.26 -4.01 -12.44
N ILE A 164 23.69 -5.10 -12.93
CA ILE A 164 23.21 -6.20 -12.10
C ILE A 164 24.34 -7.23 -11.96
N SER A 165 24.83 -7.42 -10.73
CA SER A 165 25.91 -8.39 -10.42
C SER A 165 25.33 -9.57 -9.65
N PRO A 166 25.60 -10.83 -10.04
CA PRO A 166 25.08 -12.01 -9.36
C PRO A 166 25.85 -12.32 -8.07
N ILE A 167 25.13 -12.73 -7.04
CA ILE A 167 25.72 -13.46 -5.92
C ILE A 167 25.93 -14.89 -6.40
N LEU A 168 27.18 -15.37 -6.33
CA LEU A 168 27.55 -16.71 -6.79
C LEU A 168 27.61 -17.66 -5.60
N MET A 169 26.80 -18.72 -5.64
CA MET A 169 26.63 -19.69 -4.56
C MET A 169 26.96 -21.10 -5.04
N GLU A 170 27.53 -21.93 -4.18
CA GLU A 170 27.88 -23.32 -4.49
C GLU A 170 27.51 -24.25 -3.32
N LYS A 171 26.80 -25.34 -3.63
CA LYS A 171 26.38 -26.39 -2.69
C LYS A 171 26.67 -27.75 -3.33
N GLY A 172 27.64 -28.48 -2.81
CA GLY A 172 28.11 -29.73 -3.42
C GLY A 172 28.52 -29.49 -4.88
N ALA A 173 27.95 -30.24 -5.82
CA ALA A 173 28.12 -30.00 -7.26
C ALA A 173 27.18 -28.96 -7.87
N THR A 174 26.20 -28.41 -7.13
CA THR A 174 25.24 -27.42 -7.66
C THR A 174 25.79 -25.99 -7.57
N LYS A 175 25.72 -25.24 -8.68
CA LYS A 175 26.11 -23.83 -8.77
C LYS A 175 24.91 -22.94 -9.09
N LEU A 176 24.73 -21.88 -8.32
CA LEU A 176 23.61 -20.96 -8.41
C LEU A 176 24.12 -19.51 -8.54
N ALA A 177 23.67 -18.80 -9.57
CA ALA A 177 23.91 -17.38 -9.76
C ALA A 177 22.61 -16.61 -9.47
N LEU A 178 22.56 -15.94 -8.32
CA LEU A 178 21.40 -15.17 -7.86
C LEU A 178 21.53 -13.70 -8.28
N TYR A 179 20.72 -13.30 -9.26
CA TYR A 179 20.57 -11.91 -9.72
C TYR A 179 19.39 -11.25 -9.00
N GLY A 180 19.51 -9.97 -8.67
CA GLY A 180 18.43 -9.20 -8.03
C GLY A 180 18.33 -7.80 -8.59
N LEU A 181 17.09 -7.38 -8.86
CA LEU A 181 16.74 -6.01 -9.24
C LEU A 181 15.61 -5.52 -8.33
N SER A 182 15.98 -4.72 -7.32
CA SER A 182 15.02 -4.03 -6.46
C SER A 182 14.19 -3.03 -7.27
N SER A 183 13.06 -2.57 -6.69
CA SER A 183 12.16 -1.67 -7.39
C SER A 183 12.83 -0.36 -7.83
N VAL A 184 12.50 0.05 -9.06
CA VAL A 184 12.84 1.29 -9.74
C VAL A 184 11.60 1.69 -10.54
N LYS A 185 11.16 2.96 -10.51
CA LYS A 185 9.93 3.39 -11.23
C LYS A 185 9.89 2.83 -12.67
N ASP A 186 8.82 2.11 -13.03
CA ASP A 186 8.77 1.29 -14.26
C ASP A 186 9.13 2.08 -15.53
N GLU A 187 8.53 3.25 -15.73
CA GLU A 187 8.82 4.15 -16.86
C GLU A 187 10.32 4.41 -17.07
N ARG A 188 11.05 4.57 -15.96
CA ARG A 188 12.47 4.86 -15.92
C ARG A 188 13.27 3.61 -16.25
N LEU A 189 12.92 2.47 -15.65
CA LEU A 189 13.60 1.21 -15.94
C LEU A 189 13.39 0.82 -17.41
N HIS A 190 12.16 0.94 -17.90
CA HIS A 190 11.79 0.75 -19.31
C HIS A 190 12.63 1.64 -20.24
N ARG A 191 12.78 2.94 -19.92
CA ARG A 191 13.68 3.84 -20.67
C ARG A 191 15.14 3.37 -20.64
N LEU A 192 15.65 2.95 -19.48
CA LEU A 192 17.04 2.49 -19.34
C LEU A 192 17.31 1.18 -20.10
N PHE A 193 16.34 0.28 -20.22
CA PHE A 193 16.44 -0.88 -21.12
C PHE A 193 16.47 -0.46 -22.59
N VAL A 194 15.54 0.38 -23.04
CA VAL A 194 15.49 0.90 -24.42
C VAL A 194 16.80 1.64 -24.79
N GLU A 195 17.38 2.39 -23.85
CA GLU A 195 18.67 3.09 -24.03
C GLU A 195 19.90 2.16 -23.92
N ASN A 196 19.72 0.85 -23.71
CA ASN A 196 20.80 -0.15 -23.51
C ASN A 196 21.73 0.18 -22.32
N LYS A 197 21.16 0.78 -21.27
CA LYS A 197 21.84 1.18 -20.02
C LYS A 197 21.59 0.24 -18.85
N VAL A 198 20.87 -0.88 -19.06
CA VAL A 198 20.82 -2.01 -18.13
C VAL A 198 21.79 -3.09 -18.62
N LYS A 199 22.61 -3.64 -17.72
CA LYS A 199 23.62 -4.67 -18.03
C LYS A 199 23.66 -5.73 -16.94
N MET A 200 23.42 -6.99 -17.31
CA MET A 200 23.62 -8.13 -16.42
C MET A 200 25.05 -8.65 -16.56
N LEU A 201 25.82 -8.68 -15.46
CA LEU A 201 27.19 -9.16 -15.46
C LEU A 201 27.21 -10.68 -15.26
N ARG A 202 27.80 -11.42 -16.19
CA ARG A 202 27.90 -12.89 -16.09
C ARG A 202 29.23 -13.34 -15.46
N PRO A 203 29.28 -14.52 -14.81
CA PRO A 203 30.53 -15.13 -14.36
C PRO A 203 31.54 -15.26 -15.48
N LYS A 204 32.85 -15.11 -15.17
CA LYS A 204 33.92 -15.27 -16.16
C LYS A 204 34.17 -16.73 -16.55
N GLU A 205 33.75 -17.66 -15.70
CA GLU A 205 34.07 -19.08 -15.74
C GLU A 205 32.78 -19.91 -15.61
N SER A 206 32.77 -21.12 -16.17
CA SER A 206 31.65 -22.06 -16.09
C SER A 206 30.29 -21.50 -16.53
N LEU A 207 30.24 -20.66 -17.58
CA LEU A 207 29.06 -19.94 -18.08
C LEU A 207 27.78 -20.79 -18.34
N THR A 208 27.91 -22.11 -18.42
CA THR A 208 26.82 -23.08 -18.65
C THR A 208 26.55 -24.03 -17.48
N GLU A 209 27.25 -23.85 -16.34
CA GLU A 209 27.05 -24.67 -15.11
C GLU A 209 26.26 -23.91 -14.03
N TRP A 210 26.17 -22.58 -14.14
CA TRP A 210 25.40 -21.74 -13.22
C TRP A 210 23.92 -21.80 -13.58
N PHE A 211 23.07 -22.23 -12.64
CA PHE A 211 21.64 -21.94 -12.71
C PHE A 211 21.41 -20.44 -12.43
N ASN A 212 20.76 -19.73 -13.35
CA ASN A 212 20.63 -18.27 -13.33
C ASN A 212 19.24 -17.89 -12.82
N LEU A 213 19.15 -17.64 -11.51
CA LEU A 213 17.92 -17.25 -10.83
C LEU A 213 17.88 -15.71 -10.71
N MET A 214 16.85 -15.07 -11.26
CA MET A 214 16.62 -13.63 -11.09
C MET A 214 15.46 -13.35 -10.14
N THR A 215 15.51 -12.26 -9.40
CA THR A 215 14.39 -11.72 -8.61
C THR A 215 14.17 -10.26 -8.99
N VAL A 216 12.93 -9.90 -9.35
CA VAL A 216 12.55 -8.56 -9.81
C VAL A 216 11.29 -8.06 -9.10
N HIS A 217 11.21 -6.75 -8.86
CA HIS A 217 10.03 -6.12 -8.29
C HIS A 217 9.58 -4.94 -9.17
N GLN A 218 8.72 -5.22 -10.15
CA GLN A 218 8.26 -4.32 -11.23
C GLN A 218 6.86 -4.74 -11.69
N ASN A 219 6.11 -3.88 -12.36
CA ASN A 219 4.86 -4.27 -13.02
C ASN A 219 5.13 -5.27 -14.15
N HIS A 220 4.40 -6.39 -14.18
CA HIS A 220 4.34 -7.35 -15.30
C HIS A 220 3.15 -7.02 -16.21
N ALA A 221 2.00 -6.71 -15.60
CA ALA A 221 0.80 -6.32 -16.31
C ALA A 221 1.02 -5.01 -17.07
N LYS A 222 0.49 -4.93 -18.30
CA LYS A 222 0.68 -3.76 -19.17
C LYS A 222 -0.20 -2.58 -18.74
N ARG A 223 0.20 -1.87 -17.68
CA ARG A 223 -0.50 -0.69 -17.14
C ARG A 223 -0.18 0.63 -17.88
N GLY A 224 0.25 0.55 -19.14
CA GLY A 224 0.58 1.73 -19.97
C GLY A 224 1.48 1.41 -21.18
N PRO A 225 2.04 2.43 -21.85
CA PRO A 225 3.03 2.24 -22.91
C PRO A 225 4.41 1.83 -22.37
N SER A 226 4.78 2.32 -21.17
CA SER A 226 6.08 2.11 -20.52
C SER A 226 5.99 1.83 -19.01
N ASN A 227 4.77 1.77 -18.45
CA ASN A 227 4.53 1.55 -17.01
C ASN A 227 4.45 0.05 -16.66
N TYR A 228 5.45 -0.71 -17.14
CA TYR A 228 5.67 -2.14 -16.90
C TYR A 228 7.06 -2.53 -17.41
N LEU A 229 7.55 -3.70 -16.99
CA LEU A 229 8.76 -4.33 -17.51
C LEU A 229 8.39 -5.48 -18.47
N PRO A 230 8.56 -5.31 -19.80
CA PRO A 230 8.36 -6.39 -20.76
C PRO A 230 9.33 -7.56 -20.52
N GLU A 231 8.83 -8.81 -20.57
CA GLU A 231 9.68 -10.01 -20.51
C GLU A 231 10.79 -9.99 -21.58
N SER A 232 10.53 -9.37 -22.73
CA SER A 232 11.47 -9.23 -23.85
C SER A 232 12.65 -8.27 -23.61
N PHE A 233 12.73 -7.62 -22.44
CA PHE A 233 13.89 -6.83 -22.03
C PHE A 233 14.89 -7.64 -21.17
N LEU A 234 14.53 -8.85 -20.73
CA LEU A 234 15.35 -9.69 -19.87
C LEU A 234 16.14 -10.71 -20.69
N ASP A 235 17.40 -10.95 -20.31
CA ASP A 235 18.35 -11.71 -21.13
C ASP A 235 18.01 -13.22 -21.19
N PRO A 236 17.98 -13.86 -22.39
CA PRO A 236 17.74 -15.30 -22.58
C PRO A 236 18.77 -16.28 -21.98
N PHE A 237 19.69 -15.83 -21.12
CA PHE A 237 20.55 -16.74 -20.35
C PHE A 237 19.99 -17.05 -18.95
N LEU A 238 18.96 -16.33 -18.51
CA LEU A 238 18.26 -16.61 -17.27
C LEU A 238 17.53 -17.96 -17.37
N ASP A 239 17.36 -18.65 -16.25
CA ASP A 239 16.69 -19.97 -16.20
C ASP A 239 15.30 -19.87 -15.56
N LEU A 240 15.21 -19.09 -14.47
CA LEU A 240 14.00 -18.82 -13.70
C LEU A 240 14.02 -17.38 -13.17
N ILE A 241 12.88 -16.70 -13.25
CA ILE A 241 12.66 -15.35 -12.74
C ILE A 241 11.54 -15.38 -11.70
N ILE A 242 11.80 -14.80 -10.53
CA ILE A 242 10.82 -14.55 -9.47
C ILE A 242 10.31 -13.12 -9.63
N TRP A 243 9.02 -12.97 -9.90
CA TRP A 243 8.35 -11.67 -10.08
C TRP A 243 7.58 -11.31 -8.81
N GLY A 244 8.02 -10.26 -8.09
CA GLY A 244 7.51 -9.92 -6.76
C GLY A 244 6.19 -9.15 -6.77
N HIS A 245 6.25 -7.91 -7.26
CA HIS A 245 5.25 -6.83 -7.18
C HIS A 245 3.77 -7.18 -7.51
N GLU A 246 3.53 -8.21 -8.33
CA GLU A 246 2.17 -8.54 -8.75
C GLU A 246 1.54 -9.49 -7.71
N HIS A 247 0.57 -8.97 -6.94
CA HIS A 247 -0.03 -9.68 -5.80
C HIS A 247 -0.83 -10.95 -6.14
N ASP A 248 -1.09 -11.22 -7.42
CA ASP A 248 -1.81 -12.38 -7.93
C ASP A 248 -0.95 -13.65 -7.82
N CYS A 249 -1.36 -14.62 -7.00
CA CYS A 249 -0.60 -15.85 -6.74
C CYS A 249 -0.74 -16.87 -7.90
N ILE A 250 0.15 -16.78 -8.89
CA ILE A 250 0.20 -17.72 -10.03
C ILE A 250 1.05 -18.94 -9.64
N LYS A 251 0.37 -20.03 -9.25
CA LYS A 251 1.01 -21.21 -8.64
C LYS A 251 1.88 -22.05 -9.58
N GLU A 252 1.53 -22.09 -10.86
CA GLU A 252 2.25 -22.86 -11.88
C GLU A 252 3.18 -21.90 -12.66
N PRO A 253 4.51 -22.15 -12.70
CA PRO A 253 5.43 -21.29 -13.43
C PRO A 253 5.21 -21.42 -14.94
N TRP A 254 5.18 -20.30 -15.67
CA TRP A 254 5.05 -20.30 -17.13
C TRP A 254 6.40 -20.11 -17.82
N HIS A 255 6.47 -20.54 -19.08
CA HIS A 255 7.65 -20.40 -19.92
C HIS A 255 7.51 -19.16 -20.81
N SER A 256 8.45 -18.22 -20.69
CA SER A 256 8.49 -16.98 -21.47
C SER A 256 8.85 -17.26 -22.93
N HIS A 257 8.52 -16.30 -23.80
CA HIS A 257 9.00 -16.23 -25.18
C HIS A 257 10.54 -16.07 -25.27
N GLN A 258 11.20 -15.63 -24.20
CA GLN A 258 12.67 -15.49 -24.11
C GLN A 258 13.38 -16.76 -23.59
N ASN A 259 12.69 -17.90 -23.50
CA ASN A 259 13.27 -19.20 -23.09
C ASN A 259 13.76 -19.28 -21.63
N PHE A 260 13.19 -18.48 -20.73
CA PHE A 260 13.28 -18.64 -19.28
C PHE A 260 11.90 -18.90 -18.67
N HIS A 261 11.84 -19.41 -17.45
CA HIS A 261 10.59 -19.57 -16.70
C HIS A 261 10.32 -18.35 -15.80
N ILE A 262 9.05 -18.07 -15.51
CA ILE A 262 8.64 -17.06 -14.53
C ILE A 262 7.76 -17.74 -13.46
N LEU A 263 8.02 -17.40 -12.20
CA LEU A 263 7.12 -17.61 -11.07
C LEU A 263 6.68 -16.25 -10.53
N GLN A 264 5.39 -16.09 -10.29
CA GLN A 264 4.80 -14.90 -9.65
C GLN A 264 4.10 -15.35 -8.35
N PRO A 265 4.78 -15.25 -7.18
CA PRO A 265 4.26 -15.83 -5.94
C PRO A 265 2.99 -15.16 -5.40
N GLY A 266 2.80 -13.86 -5.67
CA GLY A 266 1.77 -13.04 -5.06
C GLY A 266 2.06 -12.70 -3.59
N SER A 267 1.28 -11.76 -3.05
CA SER A 267 1.45 -11.25 -1.68
C SER A 267 1.02 -12.24 -0.60
N SER A 268 1.64 -12.20 0.59
CA SER A 268 1.24 -13.05 1.73
C SER A 268 0.10 -12.48 2.58
N VAL A 269 -0.39 -11.27 2.25
CA VAL A 269 -1.56 -10.63 2.86
C VAL A 269 -2.38 -9.87 1.81
N ALA A 270 -3.71 -9.83 1.97
CA ALA A 270 -4.59 -9.08 1.08
C ALA A 270 -4.54 -7.57 1.37
N THR A 271 -3.83 -6.81 0.52
CA THR A 271 -3.67 -5.34 0.68
C THR A 271 -4.81 -4.56 0.02
N SER A 272 -5.25 -5.04 -1.14
CA SER A 272 -6.28 -4.43 -1.99
C SER A 272 -7.43 -5.41 -2.19
N LEU A 273 -8.64 -4.89 -2.36
CA LEU A 273 -9.85 -5.70 -2.51
C LEU A 273 -10.15 -5.96 -4.00
N THR A 274 -9.22 -6.60 -4.70
CA THR A 274 -9.28 -6.93 -6.14
C THR A 274 -9.59 -8.42 -6.38
N PRO A 275 -9.95 -8.85 -7.62
CA PRO A 275 -10.16 -10.26 -7.92
C PRO A 275 -8.90 -11.11 -7.70
N GLY A 276 -7.74 -10.57 -8.08
CA GLY A 276 -6.46 -11.25 -8.03
C GLY A 276 -5.92 -11.48 -6.62
N GLU A 277 -6.15 -10.51 -5.71
CA GLU A 277 -5.83 -10.67 -4.30
C GLU A 277 -6.76 -11.66 -3.56
N ALA A 278 -7.89 -12.07 -4.16
CA ALA A 278 -8.75 -13.13 -3.64
C ALA A 278 -8.29 -14.57 -4.02
N ILE A 279 -7.21 -14.71 -4.80
CA ILE A 279 -6.57 -16.00 -5.08
C ILE A 279 -5.92 -16.54 -3.78
N GLU A 280 -5.97 -17.86 -3.56
CA GLU A 280 -5.32 -18.52 -2.43
C GLU A 280 -3.79 -18.33 -2.48
N LYS A 281 -3.26 -17.61 -1.50
CA LYS A 281 -1.84 -17.21 -1.41
C LYS A 281 -0.94 -18.38 -0.96
N CYS A 282 0.27 -18.43 -1.50
CA CYS A 282 1.27 -19.47 -1.23
C CYS A 282 2.64 -18.87 -0.89
N ALA A 283 3.41 -19.56 -0.05
CA ALA A 283 4.86 -19.56 -0.16
C ALA A 283 5.29 -20.66 -1.16
N PHE A 284 6.53 -20.67 -1.64
CA PHE A 284 6.98 -21.65 -2.63
C PHE A 284 8.30 -22.29 -2.23
N LEU A 285 8.37 -23.62 -2.26
CA LEU A 285 9.63 -24.34 -2.12
C LEU A 285 10.24 -24.57 -3.50
N LEU A 286 11.25 -23.76 -3.83
CA LEU A 286 12.09 -23.94 -5.01
C LEU A 286 13.24 -24.90 -4.67
N GLN A 287 13.39 -25.96 -5.46
CA GLN A 287 14.54 -26.87 -5.42
C GLN A 287 15.33 -26.73 -6.71
N VAL A 288 16.67 -26.63 -6.63
CA VAL A 288 17.58 -26.55 -7.80
C VAL A 288 18.70 -27.55 -7.63
N ASN A 289 18.94 -28.42 -8.60
CA ASN A 289 19.92 -29.52 -8.49
C ASN A 289 21.12 -29.39 -9.45
N SER A 290 22.14 -30.21 -9.22
CA SER A 290 23.41 -30.26 -9.97
C SER A 290 23.29 -30.74 -11.42
N ARG A 291 22.08 -30.97 -11.93
CA ARG A 291 21.77 -31.29 -13.34
C ARG A 291 21.13 -30.11 -14.09
N HIS A 292 21.19 -28.90 -13.52
CA HIS A 292 20.53 -27.70 -14.06
C HIS A 292 19.00 -27.83 -14.12
N GLN A 293 18.42 -28.68 -13.27
CA GLN A 293 16.97 -28.88 -13.19
C GLN A 293 16.44 -28.25 -11.91
N PHE A 294 15.27 -27.61 -12.01
CA PHE A 294 14.55 -27.05 -10.88
C PHE A 294 13.16 -27.68 -10.72
N LYS A 295 12.60 -27.55 -9.51
CA LYS A 295 11.25 -27.94 -9.15
C LYS A 295 10.67 -26.88 -8.21
N ILE A 296 9.39 -26.56 -8.36
CA ILE A 296 8.67 -25.62 -7.49
C ILE A 296 7.49 -26.38 -6.89
N ASP A 297 7.38 -26.40 -5.56
CA ASP A 297 6.18 -26.86 -4.84
C ASP A 297 5.47 -25.65 -4.21
N PRO A 298 4.20 -25.36 -4.57
CA PRO A 298 3.40 -24.35 -3.89
C PRO A 298 2.99 -24.82 -2.49
N LEU A 299 3.15 -23.96 -1.49
CA LEU A 299 2.81 -24.17 -0.08
C LEU A 299 1.71 -23.18 0.35
N PRO A 300 0.41 -23.56 0.30
CA PRO A 300 -0.69 -22.68 0.68
C PRO A 300 -0.61 -22.20 2.13
N LEU A 301 -0.77 -20.90 2.34
CA LEU A 301 -0.66 -20.25 3.65
C LEU A 301 -2.00 -20.38 4.41
N LYS A 302 -1.98 -21.08 5.54
CA LYS A 302 -3.16 -21.46 6.33
C LYS A 302 -3.62 -20.36 7.28
N THR A 303 -2.76 -19.40 7.58
CA THR A 303 -3.01 -18.22 8.43
C THR A 303 -3.70 -17.07 7.72
N VAL A 304 -3.66 -17.03 6.39
CA VAL A 304 -4.24 -15.93 5.59
C VAL A 304 -5.74 -15.83 5.87
N ARG A 305 -6.21 -14.59 6.09
CA ARG A 305 -7.63 -14.28 6.27
C ARG A 305 -8.41 -14.64 5.00
N PRO A 306 -9.50 -15.42 5.07
CA PRO A 306 -10.36 -15.68 3.92
C PRO A 306 -10.85 -14.39 3.26
N PHE A 307 -10.68 -14.26 1.94
CA PHE A 307 -11.20 -13.16 1.14
C PHE A 307 -12.10 -13.71 0.04
N LEU A 308 -13.26 -13.09 -0.17
CA LEU A 308 -14.16 -13.37 -1.28
C LEU A 308 -14.46 -12.08 -2.05
N PHE A 309 -14.31 -12.16 -3.36
CA PHE A 309 -14.60 -11.09 -4.30
C PHE A 309 -15.70 -11.55 -5.28
N GLU A 310 -16.63 -10.68 -5.62
CA GLU A 310 -17.68 -10.94 -6.62
C GLU A 310 -17.98 -9.69 -7.46
N GLU A 311 -18.16 -9.87 -8.77
CA GLU A 311 -18.69 -8.81 -9.65
C GLU A 311 -20.18 -9.03 -9.94
N VAL A 312 -20.95 -7.95 -9.88
CA VAL A 312 -22.39 -7.93 -10.13
C VAL A 312 -22.69 -6.82 -11.13
N VAL A 313 -23.11 -7.17 -12.35
CA VAL A 313 -23.55 -6.20 -13.36
C VAL A 313 -25.06 -6.06 -13.28
N LEU A 314 -25.59 -4.93 -12.79
CA LEU A 314 -27.03 -4.77 -12.52
C LEU A 314 -27.89 -4.89 -13.79
N SER A 315 -27.39 -4.44 -14.94
CA SER A 315 -28.06 -4.56 -16.24
C SER A 315 -28.23 -6.00 -16.73
N GLU A 316 -27.53 -6.99 -16.13
CA GLU A 316 -27.69 -8.42 -16.39
C GLU A 316 -28.84 -9.07 -15.57
N TYR A 317 -29.48 -8.35 -14.63
CA TYR A 317 -30.50 -8.89 -13.72
C TYR A 317 -31.84 -8.12 -13.71
N ASN A 318 -32.97 -8.84 -13.73
CA ASN A 318 -34.25 -8.27 -13.31
C ASN A 318 -34.32 -8.23 -11.76
N ILE A 319 -33.89 -7.10 -11.19
CA ILE A 319 -33.77 -6.91 -9.73
C ILE A 319 -35.13 -7.08 -9.02
N GLU A 320 -36.26 -6.69 -9.63
CA GLU A 320 -37.58 -6.88 -9.00
C GLU A 320 -37.95 -8.37 -8.89
N GLU A 321 -37.78 -9.13 -9.97
CA GLU A 321 -38.01 -10.58 -9.96
C GLU A 321 -37.06 -11.31 -9.00
N GLU A 322 -35.79 -10.88 -8.93
CA GLU A 322 -34.82 -11.42 -7.98
C GLU A 322 -35.22 -11.14 -6.53
N VAL A 323 -35.61 -9.91 -6.20
CA VAL A 323 -36.11 -9.57 -4.85
C VAL A 323 -37.39 -10.35 -4.53
N HIS A 324 -38.29 -10.57 -5.49
CA HIS A 324 -39.45 -11.46 -5.33
C HIS A 324 -39.07 -12.94 -5.21
N ARG A 325 -37.95 -13.39 -5.77
CA ARG A 325 -37.41 -14.75 -5.63
C ARG A 325 -36.75 -14.96 -4.27
N ILE A 326 -35.99 -13.97 -3.79
CA ILE A 326 -35.35 -13.93 -2.47
C ILE A 326 -36.43 -13.95 -1.37
N LYS A 327 -37.42 -13.05 -1.45
CA LYS A 327 -38.52 -12.97 -0.46
C LYS A 327 -39.35 -14.26 -0.36
N ARG A 328 -39.55 -14.98 -1.47
CA ARG A 328 -40.19 -16.32 -1.46
C ARG A 328 -39.30 -17.42 -0.88
N LYS A 329 -37.98 -17.35 -1.06
CA LYS A 329 -37.03 -18.30 -0.43
C LYS A 329 -36.85 -18.08 1.07
N MET A 330 -37.12 -16.86 1.56
CA MET A 330 -37.09 -16.48 2.98
C MET A 330 -38.41 -16.74 3.72
N GLU A 331 -39.37 -17.46 3.12
CA GLU A 331 -40.49 -18.02 3.91
C GLU A 331 -39.93 -19.11 4.84
N PRO A 332 -40.17 -19.03 6.17
CA PRO A 332 -39.28 -19.64 7.16
C PRO A 332 -39.35 -21.16 7.17
N THR A 333 -38.31 -21.80 6.64
CA THR A 333 -38.04 -23.23 6.88
C THR A 333 -37.44 -23.42 8.28
N LYS A 334 -37.68 -24.58 8.89
CA LYS A 334 -37.36 -24.82 10.32
C LYS A 334 -35.86 -24.80 10.66
N GLU A 335 -34.98 -24.78 9.66
CA GLU A 335 -33.53 -24.90 9.84
C GLU A 335 -32.84 -23.56 10.10
N GLU A 336 -33.38 -22.44 9.58
CA GLU A 336 -32.80 -21.10 9.81
C GLU A 336 -32.82 -20.69 11.29
N SER A 337 -33.76 -21.24 12.07
CA SER A 337 -33.81 -21.09 13.53
C SER A 337 -32.51 -21.52 14.24
N ALA A 338 -31.68 -22.37 13.64
CA ALA A 338 -30.41 -22.81 14.23
C ALA A 338 -29.34 -21.71 14.20
N TRP A 339 -29.25 -20.94 13.11
CA TRP A 339 -28.35 -19.77 13.01
C TRP A 339 -28.79 -18.68 13.99
N ASP A 340 -30.09 -18.44 14.07
CA ASP A 340 -30.69 -17.44 14.95
C ASP A 340 -30.46 -17.77 16.44
N LEU A 341 -30.51 -19.07 16.79
CA LEU A 341 -30.12 -19.57 18.12
C LEU A 341 -28.60 -19.44 18.37
N MET A 342 -27.76 -19.70 17.36
CA MET A 342 -26.31 -19.54 17.47
C MET A 342 -25.89 -18.07 17.67
N MET A 343 -26.57 -17.11 17.04
CA MET A 343 -26.31 -15.68 17.28
C MET A 343 -26.79 -15.25 18.68
N LYS A 344 -27.96 -15.71 19.13
CA LYS A 344 -28.46 -15.48 20.50
C LYS A 344 -27.52 -16.07 21.56
N ALA A 345 -26.93 -17.24 21.29
CA ALA A 345 -25.93 -17.86 22.17
C ALA A 345 -24.61 -17.06 22.27
N ARG A 346 -24.30 -16.20 21.28
CA ARG A 346 -23.16 -15.27 21.31
C ARG A 346 -23.46 -13.93 21.99
N GLY A 347 -24.62 -13.77 22.61
CA GLY A 347 -24.95 -12.60 23.44
C GLY A 347 -25.42 -11.36 22.67
N ILE A 348 -25.53 -11.42 21.35
CA ILE A 348 -26.06 -10.32 20.51
C ILE A 348 -27.59 -10.32 20.60
N GLY A 349 -28.10 -9.84 21.75
CA GLY A 349 -29.53 -9.79 22.08
C GLY A 349 -29.86 -8.53 22.87
N GLY A 350 -30.10 -7.43 22.15
CA GLY A 350 -30.25 -6.08 22.73
C GLY A 350 -31.22 -6.01 23.91
N THR A 351 -30.72 -5.58 25.07
CA THR A 351 -31.48 -5.45 26.31
C THR A 351 -32.50 -4.31 26.19
N LYS A 352 -33.78 -4.64 25.95
CA LYS A 352 -34.89 -3.66 25.98
C LYS A 352 -35.05 -3.08 27.40
N GLY A 353 -34.40 -1.94 27.62
CA GLY A 353 -34.52 -1.17 28.87
C GLY A 353 -35.97 -0.82 29.19
N ARG A 354 -36.46 -1.22 30.36
CA ARG A 354 -37.82 -0.93 30.83
C ARG A 354 -37.96 0.52 31.29
N GLY A 355 -38.05 1.44 30.32
CA GLY A 355 -38.51 2.80 30.57
C GLY A 355 -39.94 2.81 31.11
N ARG A 356 -40.16 3.42 32.28
CA ARG A 356 -41.50 3.60 32.85
C ARG A 356 -42.25 4.69 32.09
N GLY A 357 -43.36 4.34 31.45
CA GLY A 357 -44.22 5.31 30.77
C GLY A 357 -44.92 6.25 31.74
N ARG A 358 -45.01 7.53 31.35
CA ARG A 358 -46.06 8.47 31.77
C ARG A 358 -46.79 8.90 30.50
N GLY A 359 -48.11 8.77 30.48
CA GLY A 359 -48.90 9.03 29.29
C GLY A 359 -49.10 10.52 29.06
N GLY A 360 -48.77 10.99 27.85
CA GLY A 360 -49.43 12.12 27.21
C GLY A 360 -50.24 11.58 26.04
N LYS A 361 -51.53 11.87 26.00
CA LYS A 361 -52.25 11.93 24.72
C LYS A 361 -52.01 13.34 24.20
N ASP A 362 -51.57 13.46 22.96
CA ASP A 362 -52.24 14.22 21.92
C ASP A 362 -51.65 13.76 20.57
N GLY A 363 -52.37 14.00 19.48
CA GLY A 363 -52.11 13.35 18.20
C GLY A 363 -51.21 14.15 17.27
N ASP A 364 -50.34 13.45 16.55
CA ASP A 364 -50.06 13.79 15.16
C ASP A 364 -50.07 12.50 14.33
N ALA A 365 -50.66 12.55 13.13
CA ALA A 365 -51.01 11.39 12.31
C ALA A 365 -50.19 11.35 11.01
N THR A 366 -48.91 11.77 11.06
CA THR A 366 -48.12 12.00 9.84
C THR A 366 -46.66 11.52 9.96
N SER A 367 -46.46 10.24 10.31
CA SER A 367 -45.12 9.62 10.33
C SER A 367 -45.09 8.09 10.05
N GLN A 368 -45.91 7.63 9.09
CA GLN A 368 -45.72 6.32 8.44
C GLN A 368 -45.20 6.46 7.01
N ALA A 369 -44.06 7.13 6.85
CA ALA A 369 -43.23 6.95 5.66
C ALA A 369 -42.75 5.50 5.63
N GLN A 370 -43.29 4.69 4.71
CA GLN A 370 -42.82 3.33 4.51
C GLN A 370 -41.39 3.38 3.99
N ASN A 371 -40.44 2.96 4.81
CA ASN A 371 -39.05 2.79 4.40
C ASN A 371 -38.99 1.56 3.48
N LYS A 372 -39.29 1.75 2.19
CA LYS A 372 -39.04 0.74 1.15
C LYS A 372 -37.52 0.62 1.02
N ASP A 373 -36.96 -0.44 1.58
CA ASP A 373 -35.56 -0.80 1.34
C ASP A 373 -35.30 -0.88 -0.17
N ASN A 374 -34.19 -0.30 -0.64
CA ASN A 374 -33.86 -0.26 -2.06
C ASN A 374 -33.78 -1.72 -2.58
N PRO A 375 -34.47 -2.07 -3.69
CA PRO A 375 -34.46 -3.45 -4.18
C PRO A 375 -33.04 -3.93 -4.55
N VAL A 376 -32.16 -3.04 -5.01
CA VAL A 376 -30.73 -3.33 -5.22
C VAL A 376 -30.04 -3.65 -3.88
N GLU A 377 -30.32 -2.88 -2.82
CA GLU A 377 -29.78 -3.13 -1.47
C GLU A 377 -30.18 -4.51 -0.94
N VAL A 378 -31.43 -4.92 -1.14
CA VAL A 378 -31.93 -6.26 -0.76
C VAL A 378 -31.28 -7.38 -1.59
N PHE A 379 -31.04 -7.13 -2.88
CA PHE A 379 -30.35 -8.09 -3.76
C PHE A 379 -28.88 -8.27 -3.35
N ILE A 380 -28.13 -7.19 -3.17
CA ILE A 380 -26.72 -7.23 -2.73
C ILE A 380 -26.59 -7.80 -1.30
N GLU A 381 -27.53 -7.53 -0.40
CA GLU A 381 -27.58 -8.16 0.93
C GLU A 381 -27.68 -9.70 0.83
N HIS A 382 -28.42 -10.23 -0.14
CA HIS A 382 -28.48 -11.66 -0.41
C HIS A 382 -27.16 -12.19 -0.98
N ARG A 383 -26.53 -11.49 -1.94
CA ARG A 383 -25.22 -11.89 -2.50
C ARG A 383 -24.15 -11.99 -1.42
N VAL A 384 -24.00 -10.96 -0.56
CA VAL A 384 -23.07 -10.97 0.59
C VAL A 384 -23.37 -12.15 1.54
N LYS A 385 -24.65 -12.47 1.79
CA LYS A 385 -25.03 -13.64 2.62
C LYS A 385 -24.68 -14.99 1.98
N GLU A 386 -24.70 -15.13 0.66
CA GLU A 386 -24.22 -16.35 0.00
C GLU A 386 -22.67 -16.42 0.01
N LEU A 387 -21.96 -15.31 -0.19
CA LEU A 387 -20.50 -15.24 -0.05
C LEU A 387 -20.06 -15.63 1.38
N LEU A 388 -20.76 -15.17 2.42
CA LEU A 388 -20.52 -15.57 3.81
C LEU A 388 -20.77 -17.06 4.10
N LYS A 389 -21.63 -17.74 3.32
CA LYS A 389 -21.73 -19.21 3.35
C LYS A 389 -20.54 -19.87 2.65
N GLY A 390 -20.04 -19.25 1.57
CA GLY A 390 -18.81 -19.65 0.86
C GLY A 390 -17.57 -19.55 1.76
N ALA A 391 -17.42 -18.47 2.52
CA ALA A 391 -16.28 -18.19 3.38
C ALA A 391 -15.89 -19.34 4.33
N LYS A 392 -16.89 -20.08 4.84
CA LYS A 392 -16.66 -21.24 5.71
C LYS A 392 -15.84 -22.37 5.06
N LYS A 393 -15.75 -22.41 3.73
CA LYS A 393 -14.96 -23.40 2.97
C LYS A 393 -13.48 -23.02 2.86
N LEU A 394 -13.13 -21.75 3.11
CA LEU A 394 -11.77 -21.21 3.08
C LEU A 394 -11.09 -21.25 4.46
N LEU A 395 -11.78 -21.76 5.48
CA LEU A 395 -11.22 -21.97 6.80
C LEU A 395 -10.39 -23.25 6.81
N THR A 396 -9.09 -23.12 7.01
CA THR A 396 -8.13 -24.24 7.06
C THR A 396 -8.19 -25.02 8.38
N GLY A 397 -8.83 -24.43 9.40
CA GLY A 397 -8.84 -24.93 10.77
C GLY A 397 -7.55 -24.62 11.55
N HIS A 398 -6.62 -23.87 10.98
CA HIS A 398 -5.37 -23.51 11.65
C HIS A 398 -5.62 -22.53 12.82
N PRO A 399 -5.07 -22.77 14.03
CA PRO A 399 -5.40 -21.97 15.22
C PRO A 399 -5.04 -20.48 15.15
N ARG A 400 -4.11 -20.09 14.27
CA ARG A 400 -3.74 -18.67 14.05
C ARG A 400 -4.56 -17.99 12.93
N GLN A 401 -5.43 -18.71 12.18
CA GLN A 401 -6.19 -18.11 11.07
C GLN A 401 -7.31 -17.17 11.55
N PRO A 402 -7.43 -15.94 11.02
CA PRO A 402 -8.55 -15.05 11.32
C PRO A 402 -9.89 -15.58 10.78
N ILE A 403 -10.92 -15.52 11.63
CA ILE A 403 -12.23 -16.15 11.37
C ILE A 403 -13.20 -15.22 10.60
N LEU A 404 -13.07 -13.89 10.77
CA LEU A 404 -13.90 -12.92 10.04
C LEU A 404 -13.32 -12.70 8.63
N PRO A 405 -14.05 -13.05 7.55
CA PRO A 405 -13.56 -12.89 6.19
C PRO A 405 -13.52 -11.43 5.75
N LEU A 406 -12.75 -11.17 4.69
CA LEU A 406 -12.95 -10.02 3.81
C LEU A 406 -14.01 -10.38 2.77
N VAL A 407 -14.92 -9.46 2.47
CA VAL A 407 -15.91 -9.61 1.39
C VAL A 407 -15.98 -8.32 0.59
N ARG A 408 -15.88 -8.40 -0.73
CA ARG A 408 -16.04 -7.26 -1.66
C ARG A 408 -17.01 -7.64 -2.77
N VAL A 409 -18.05 -6.83 -2.96
CA VAL A 409 -18.96 -6.94 -4.12
C VAL A 409 -18.78 -5.69 -4.98
N ARG A 410 -18.21 -5.86 -6.18
CA ARG A 410 -18.08 -4.78 -7.17
C ARG A 410 -19.36 -4.73 -8.02
N VAL A 411 -20.15 -3.68 -7.84
CA VAL A 411 -21.47 -3.51 -8.47
C VAL A 411 -21.35 -2.55 -9.65
N TYR A 412 -21.46 -3.07 -10.86
CA TYR A 412 -21.57 -2.26 -12.07
C TYR A 412 -23.01 -1.78 -12.23
N TYR A 413 -23.19 -0.46 -12.25
CA TYR A 413 -24.51 0.20 -12.28
C TYR A 413 -24.67 1.10 -13.50
N SER A 414 -25.89 1.24 -13.98
CA SER A 414 -26.22 2.05 -15.17
C SER A 414 -26.99 3.32 -14.80
N ASN A 415 -27.64 3.34 -13.62
CA ASN A 415 -28.46 4.45 -13.12
C ASN A 415 -28.08 4.83 -11.67
N GLU A 416 -27.87 6.10 -11.39
CA GLU A 416 -27.46 6.61 -10.07
C GLU A 416 -28.49 6.31 -8.96
N ALA A 417 -29.76 6.08 -9.30
CA ALA A 417 -30.79 5.64 -8.35
C ALA A 417 -30.57 4.20 -7.81
N GLU A 418 -29.65 3.43 -8.39
CA GLU A 418 -29.29 2.08 -7.96
C GLU A 418 -28.31 2.09 -6.78
N ILE A 419 -27.60 3.21 -6.59
CA ILE A 419 -26.59 3.40 -5.54
C ILE A 419 -27.26 3.51 -4.16
N PHE A 420 -26.63 2.94 -3.13
CA PHE A 420 -27.00 3.13 -1.73
C PHE A 420 -25.78 3.46 -0.86
N ASN A 421 -26.02 3.98 0.35
CA ASN A 421 -24.94 4.33 1.28
C ASN A 421 -24.24 3.05 1.81
N VAL A 422 -23.02 2.80 1.32
CA VAL A 422 -22.23 1.59 1.63
C VAL A 422 -21.96 1.46 3.13
N SER A 423 -21.60 2.54 3.83
CA SER A 423 -21.31 2.50 5.27
C SER A 423 -22.53 2.03 6.09
N ARG A 424 -23.72 2.57 5.81
CA ARG A 424 -25.00 2.12 6.43
C ARG A 424 -25.31 0.66 6.12
N PHE A 425 -25.05 0.20 4.90
CA PHE A 425 -25.19 -1.20 4.53
C PHE A 425 -24.18 -2.08 5.28
N GLY A 426 -22.94 -1.62 5.44
CA GLY A 426 -21.86 -2.29 6.13
C GLY A 426 -22.16 -2.64 7.59
N PHE A 427 -22.82 -1.75 8.33
CA PHE A 427 -23.27 -2.02 9.69
C PHE A 427 -24.25 -3.20 9.82
N LYS A 428 -24.91 -3.65 8.74
CA LYS A 428 -25.71 -4.90 8.75
C LYS A 428 -24.85 -6.16 8.93
N PHE A 429 -23.54 -6.06 8.67
CA PHE A 429 -22.57 -7.15 8.69
C PHE A 429 -21.45 -6.92 9.74
N GLU A 430 -21.68 -6.00 10.67
CA GLU A 430 -20.82 -5.79 11.84
C GLU A 430 -20.62 -7.12 12.60
N ASN A 431 -19.38 -7.45 12.98
CA ASN A 431 -18.99 -8.73 13.59
C ASN A 431 -19.19 -9.98 12.69
N LEU A 432 -19.47 -9.81 11.39
CA LEU A 432 -19.54 -10.90 10.39
C LEU A 432 -18.45 -10.81 9.31
N VAL A 433 -17.89 -9.64 9.06
CA VAL A 433 -16.74 -9.39 8.16
C VAL A 433 -15.68 -8.51 8.83
N ALA A 434 -14.48 -8.52 8.27
CA ALA A 434 -13.35 -7.70 8.73
C ALA A 434 -13.18 -6.37 7.98
N ASN A 435 -14.06 -6.05 7.02
CA ASN A 435 -14.02 -4.84 6.18
C ASN A 435 -15.42 -4.20 6.03
N THR A 436 -16.07 -3.85 7.14
CA THR A 436 -17.45 -3.35 7.14
C THR A 436 -17.68 -2.12 6.26
N GLU A 437 -16.69 -1.23 6.13
CA GLU A 437 -16.83 0.02 5.36
C GLU A 437 -16.64 -0.19 3.85
N ASP A 438 -15.93 -1.25 3.45
CA ASP A 438 -15.48 -1.53 2.07
C ASP A 438 -16.24 -2.68 1.38
N LEU A 439 -17.33 -3.14 1.98
CA LEU A 439 -18.11 -4.32 1.56
C LEU A 439 -18.60 -4.28 0.11
N VAL A 440 -18.90 -3.08 -0.41
CA VAL A 440 -19.49 -2.86 -1.74
C VAL A 440 -18.80 -1.68 -2.41
N SER A 441 -18.42 -1.82 -3.68
CA SER A 441 -17.95 -0.69 -4.51
C SER A 441 -18.80 -0.55 -5.76
N PHE A 442 -19.32 0.65 -6.01
CA PHE A 442 -20.11 0.96 -7.19
C PHE A 442 -19.21 1.46 -8.33
N VAL A 443 -19.35 0.89 -9.53
CA VAL A 443 -18.62 1.31 -10.73
C VAL A 443 -19.63 1.63 -11.83
N ARG A 444 -19.54 2.82 -12.45
CA ARG A 444 -20.45 3.21 -13.52
C ARG A 444 -20.13 2.41 -14.78
N GLU A 445 -21.15 1.81 -15.40
CA GLU A 445 -21.03 1.15 -16.70
C GLU A 445 -20.64 2.18 -17.79
N LYS A 446 -19.47 2.00 -18.42
CA LYS A 446 -19.02 2.87 -19.53
C LYS A 446 -19.83 2.52 -20.78
N THR A 447 -20.77 3.40 -21.18
CA THR A 447 -21.57 3.24 -22.39
C THR A 447 -20.68 3.21 -23.63
N VAL A 448 -20.56 2.04 -24.27
CA VAL A 448 -19.88 1.91 -25.57
C VAL A 448 -20.65 2.73 -26.61
N LYS A 449 -20.04 3.79 -27.12
CA LYS A 449 -20.52 4.45 -28.35
C LYS A 449 -20.02 3.62 -29.53
N ASP A 450 -20.94 2.99 -30.26
CA ASP A 450 -20.61 2.23 -31.47
C ASP A 450 -20.01 3.14 -32.55
N THR A 451 -18.68 3.19 -32.62
CA THR A 451 -17.95 3.79 -33.75
C THR A 451 -17.59 2.72 -34.78
N ASP A 452 -18.59 2.43 -35.60
CA ASP A 452 -18.52 1.86 -36.96
C ASP A 452 -18.15 0.36 -37.17
N GLY A 453 -19.02 -0.33 -37.90
CA GLY A 453 -18.62 -1.30 -38.94
C GLY A 453 -18.14 -2.70 -38.58
N GLY A 454 -17.95 -3.08 -37.31
CA GLY A 454 -17.41 -4.40 -36.91
C GLY A 454 -18.45 -5.54 -36.85
N ARG A 455 -18.12 -6.73 -37.39
CA ARG A 455 -18.92 -7.96 -37.14
C ARG A 455 -18.71 -8.48 -35.71
N PRO A 456 -19.76 -8.99 -35.02
CA PRO A 456 -19.60 -9.59 -33.70
C PRO A 456 -18.78 -10.88 -33.78
N SER A 457 -17.71 -10.94 -32.98
CA SER A 457 -16.97 -12.17 -32.70
C SER A 457 -17.48 -12.84 -31.41
N SER A 458 -17.06 -14.07 -31.15
CA SER A 458 -17.52 -14.90 -30.02
C SER A 458 -17.35 -14.26 -28.63
N PRO A 459 -18.19 -14.59 -27.63
CA PRO A 459 -18.08 -14.05 -26.28
C PRO A 459 -16.81 -14.53 -25.56
N GLY A 460 -15.81 -13.66 -25.53
CA GLY A 460 -14.53 -13.81 -24.83
C GLY A 460 -13.71 -12.53 -24.99
N LEU A 461 -12.85 -12.23 -24.01
CA LEU A 461 -12.04 -10.99 -23.89
C LEU A 461 -12.89 -9.70 -23.70
N ARG A 462 -13.31 -9.44 -22.44
CA ARG A 462 -13.67 -8.08 -21.98
C ARG A 462 -12.39 -7.26 -21.73
N GLU A 463 -11.62 -6.95 -22.77
CA GLU A 463 -10.24 -6.40 -22.67
C GLU A 463 -10.17 -4.85 -22.65
N ASN A 464 -11.31 -4.16 -22.56
CA ASN A 464 -11.40 -2.68 -22.49
C ASN A 464 -12.16 -2.18 -21.25
N LEU A 465 -11.88 -2.78 -20.10
CA LEU A 465 -12.35 -2.30 -18.79
C LEU A 465 -11.15 -2.01 -17.90
N ILE A 466 -10.58 -0.80 -18.01
CA ILE A 466 -9.71 -0.25 -16.97
C ILE A 466 -10.54 -0.20 -15.68
N SER A 467 -10.11 -0.94 -14.65
CA SER A 467 -10.79 -0.91 -13.37
C SER A 467 -10.53 0.44 -12.70
N VAL A 468 -11.55 1.04 -12.07
CA VAL A 468 -11.33 2.29 -11.30
C VAL A 468 -10.35 2.04 -10.16
N ASP A 469 -10.30 0.80 -9.66
CA ASP A 469 -9.34 0.34 -8.65
C ASP A 469 -7.86 0.29 -9.14
N ASP A 470 -7.58 0.25 -10.45
CA ASP A 470 -6.20 0.41 -10.99
C ASP A 470 -5.77 1.88 -11.03
N VAL A 471 -6.68 2.78 -11.39
CA VAL A 471 -6.42 4.24 -11.42
C VAL A 471 -6.28 4.80 -10.00
N ASN A 472 -6.93 4.16 -9.02
CA ASN A 472 -6.81 4.46 -7.58
C ASN A 472 -5.41 4.25 -6.98
N SER A 473 -4.41 3.81 -7.76
CA SER A 473 -2.99 3.81 -7.36
C SER A 473 -2.43 5.22 -7.10
N THR A 474 -3.06 6.27 -7.63
CA THR A 474 -2.70 7.68 -7.40
C THR A 474 -3.95 8.57 -7.29
N VAL A 475 -3.97 9.49 -6.32
CA VAL A 475 -5.04 10.51 -6.20
C VAL A 475 -5.00 11.45 -7.42
N GLU A 476 -3.81 11.63 -7.97
CA GLU A 476 -3.47 12.38 -9.16
C GLU A 476 -4.21 11.91 -10.41
N GLY A 477 -4.31 10.58 -10.62
CA GLY A 477 -5.07 10.00 -11.73
C GLY A 477 -6.57 10.21 -11.59
N LEU A 478 -7.10 10.10 -10.36
CA LEU A 478 -8.50 10.38 -10.06
C LEU A 478 -8.84 11.87 -10.28
N VAL A 479 -7.98 12.78 -9.81
CA VAL A 479 -8.14 14.23 -10.00
C VAL A 479 -8.05 14.60 -11.49
N GLU A 480 -7.12 14.01 -12.24
CA GLU A 480 -6.99 14.27 -13.67
C GLU A 480 -8.17 13.71 -14.48
N GLU A 481 -8.68 12.50 -14.23
CA GLU A 481 -9.86 11.98 -14.95
C GLU A 481 -11.15 12.72 -14.55
N ILE A 482 -11.33 13.14 -13.29
CA ILE A 482 -12.49 13.95 -12.85
C ILE A 482 -12.58 15.27 -13.63
N PHE A 483 -11.46 16.02 -13.73
CA PHE A 483 -11.45 17.29 -14.45
C PHE A 483 -11.50 17.09 -15.97
N ARG A 484 -10.64 16.22 -16.55
CA ARG A 484 -10.57 15.99 -18.00
C ARG A 484 -11.88 15.48 -18.60
N THR A 485 -12.73 14.79 -17.82
CA THR A 485 -14.03 14.27 -18.31
C THR A 485 -15.23 15.17 -18.02
N ASN A 486 -15.05 16.32 -17.36
CA ASN A 486 -16.13 17.15 -16.79
C ASN A 486 -17.16 16.29 -16.02
N ALA A 487 -16.68 15.40 -15.14
CA ALA A 487 -17.51 14.42 -14.42
C ALA A 487 -18.62 15.05 -13.54
N LEU A 488 -18.51 16.36 -13.24
CA LEU A 488 -19.47 17.16 -12.51
C LEU A 488 -20.00 18.30 -13.40
N PRO A 489 -21.21 18.18 -13.99
CA PRO A 489 -21.81 19.23 -14.81
C PRO A 489 -21.95 20.54 -14.03
N GLY A 490 -21.36 21.62 -14.54
CA GLY A 490 -21.36 22.94 -13.90
C GLY A 490 -20.20 23.19 -12.92
N CYS A 491 -19.21 22.29 -12.82
CA CYS A 491 -17.97 22.49 -12.06
C CYS A 491 -16.76 22.70 -12.99
N GLU A 492 -16.94 23.39 -14.11
CA GLU A 492 -15.86 23.69 -15.05
C GLU A 492 -14.89 24.73 -14.45
N MET A 493 -13.59 24.44 -14.43
CA MET A 493 -12.59 25.37 -13.92
C MET A 493 -12.26 26.41 -14.99
N HIS A 494 -12.86 27.60 -14.93
CA HIS A 494 -12.59 28.67 -15.92
C HIS A 494 -11.16 29.23 -15.83
N LEU A 495 -10.57 29.26 -14.62
CA LEU A 495 -9.27 29.85 -14.32
C LEU A 495 -8.12 28.83 -14.22
N LEU A 496 -8.34 27.74 -13.47
CA LEU A 496 -7.26 26.84 -13.04
C LEU A 496 -6.94 25.74 -14.08
N THR A 497 -5.67 25.36 -14.18
CA THR A 497 -5.23 24.26 -15.06
C THR A 497 -5.27 22.91 -14.36
N GLU A 498 -5.65 21.88 -15.11
CA GLU A 498 -5.91 20.53 -14.58
C GLU A 498 -4.60 19.85 -14.15
N ARG A 499 -3.52 20.09 -14.91
CA ARG A 499 -2.16 19.63 -14.60
C ARG A 499 -1.63 20.28 -13.32
N GLY A 500 -1.79 21.60 -13.16
CA GLY A 500 -1.37 22.31 -11.96
C GLY A 500 -2.11 21.87 -10.70
N MET A 501 -3.44 21.72 -10.79
CA MET A 501 -4.24 21.24 -9.65
C MET A 501 -3.94 19.78 -9.29
N SER A 502 -3.74 18.90 -10.27
CA SER A 502 -3.31 17.51 -9.99
C SER A 502 -1.92 17.46 -9.33
N ALA A 503 -0.96 18.25 -9.83
CA ALA A 503 0.37 18.34 -9.22
C ALA A 503 0.37 18.94 -7.80
N ALA A 504 -0.53 19.88 -7.51
CA ALA A 504 -0.68 20.46 -6.17
C ALA A 504 -1.33 19.48 -5.17
N VAL A 505 -2.35 18.73 -5.59
CA VAL A 505 -2.91 17.63 -4.79
C VAL A 505 -1.89 16.52 -4.59
N SER A 506 -1.06 16.23 -5.61
CA SER A 506 0.07 15.29 -5.49
C SER A 506 1.05 15.68 -4.39
N ALA A 507 1.48 16.94 -4.37
CA ALA A 507 2.38 17.44 -3.33
C ALA A 507 1.74 17.38 -1.94
N TYR A 508 0.46 17.75 -1.82
CA TYR A 508 -0.28 17.68 -0.56
C TYR A 508 -0.40 16.24 -0.02
N VAL A 509 -0.67 15.25 -0.88
CA VAL A 509 -0.86 13.85 -0.48
C VAL A 509 0.46 13.09 -0.32
N GLN A 510 1.36 13.14 -1.30
CA GLN A 510 2.60 12.36 -1.30
C GLN A 510 3.73 12.97 -0.46
N LYS A 511 3.76 14.30 -0.29
CA LYS A 511 4.85 15.03 0.38
C LYS A 511 4.42 15.67 1.71
N GLU A 512 3.15 15.52 2.09
CA GLU A 512 2.49 16.17 3.24
C GLU A 512 2.51 17.73 3.23
N ASP A 513 2.79 18.36 2.07
CA ASP A 513 2.86 19.82 1.92
C ASP A 513 1.46 20.45 2.05
N LYS A 514 1.21 21.11 3.18
CA LYS A 514 -0.12 21.65 3.52
C LYS A 514 -0.47 22.91 2.74
N HIS A 515 0.51 23.54 2.08
CA HIS A 515 0.35 24.82 1.40
C HIS A 515 0.30 24.68 -0.12
N ALA A 516 0.80 23.58 -0.70
CA ALA A 516 0.84 23.29 -2.14
C ALA A 516 -0.44 23.69 -2.91
N VAL A 517 -1.63 23.34 -2.39
CA VAL A 517 -2.92 23.66 -3.03
C VAL A 517 -3.21 25.16 -3.01
N SER A 518 -2.95 25.87 -1.89
CA SER A 518 -3.11 27.33 -1.83
C SER A 518 -2.10 28.00 -2.74
N THR A 519 -0.81 27.71 -2.58
CA THR A 519 0.27 28.34 -3.35
C THR A 519 0.11 28.12 -4.86
N MET A 520 -0.40 26.97 -5.30
CA MET A 520 -0.73 26.75 -6.72
C MET A 520 -1.88 27.64 -7.19
N ILE A 521 -2.96 27.75 -6.41
CA ILE A 521 -4.09 28.64 -6.74
C ILE A 521 -3.62 30.10 -6.79
N ASP A 522 -2.90 30.56 -5.76
CA ASP A 522 -2.39 31.92 -5.64
C ASP A 522 -1.45 32.26 -6.82
N TYR A 523 -0.55 31.35 -7.18
CA TYR A 523 0.35 31.48 -8.34
C TYR A 523 -0.41 31.52 -9.68
N GLN A 524 -1.41 30.65 -9.89
CA GLN A 524 -2.20 30.66 -11.13
C GLN A 524 -3.10 31.90 -11.24
N VAL A 525 -3.65 32.40 -10.12
CA VAL A 525 -4.35 33.69 -10.04
C VAL A 525 -3.42 34.83 -10.44
N GLN A 526 -2.21 34.89 -9.86
CA GLN A 526 -1.22 35.94 -10.19
C GLN A 526 -0.85 35.93 -11.67
N ARG A 527 -0.54 34.76 -12.26
CA ARG A 527 -0.19 34.68 -13.69
C ARG A 527 -1.33 35.08 -14.63
N MET A 528 -2.59 34.85 -14.24
CA MET A 528 -3.75 35.38 -14.98
C MET A 528 -3.85 36.90 -14.86
N GLN A 529 -3.63 37.47 -13.66
CA GLN A 529 -3.65 38.92 -13.46
C GLN A 529 -2.53 39.61 -14.26
N GLU A 530 -1.31 39.07 -14.26
CA GLU A 530 -0.20 39.54 -15.08
C GLU A 530 -0.54 39.51 -16.58
N TYR A 531 -1.20 38.45 -17.06
CA TYR A 531 -1.66 38.34 -18.45
C TYR A 531 -2.72 39.39 -18.79
N LEU A 532 -3.78 39.52 -17.99
CA LEU A 532 -4.85 40.49 -18.22
C LEU A 532 -4.35 41.94 -18.20
N LEU A 533 -3.41 42.27 -17.29
CA LEU A 533 -2.73 43.56 -17.28
C LEU A 533 -1.85 43.77 -18.52
N SER A 534 -1.25 42.71 -19.07
CA SER A 534 -0.42 42.79 -20.29
C SER A 534 -1.22 43.02 -21.59
N LEU A 535 -2.54 42.83 -21.56
CA LEU A 535 -3.42 43.06 -22.70
C LEU A 535 -3.80 44.56 -22.89
N ASP A 536 -3.61 45.39 -21.87
CA ASP A 536 -3.90 46.85 -21.89
C ASP A 536 -5.34 47.16 -22.38
N LYS A 537 -6.32 46.39 -21.87
CA LYS A 537 -7.75 46.50 -22.18
C LYS A 537 -8.55 47.02 -20.98
N ASP A 538 -9.42 47.99 -21.22
CA ASP A 538 -10.53 48.33 -20.31
C ASP A 538 -11.71 47.35 -20.54
N TYR A 539 -12.13 46.62 -19.49
CA TYR A 539 -13.17 45.60 -19.57
C TYR A 539 -14.56 46.13 -19.17
N ASP A 540 -15.28 46.75 -20.11
CA ASP A 540 -16.64 47.28 -19.90
C ASP A 540 -17.75 46.19 -19.88
N ASP A 541 -17.58 45.04 -20.57
CA ASP A 541 -18.48 43.87 -20.47
C ASP A 541 -17.73 42.69 -19.79
N PRO A 542 -18.25 42.15 -18.65
CA PRO A 542 -17.70 40.96 -18.00
C PRO A 542 -17.48 39.74 -18.91
N LYS A 543 -18.20 39.64 -20.04
CA LYS A 543 -18.02 38.55 -21.02
C LYS A 543 -16.73 38.65 -21.83
N GLU A 544 -16.22 39.86 -22.05
CA GLU A 544 -14.94 40.04 -22.75
C GLU A 544 -13.78 39.61 -21.85
N LEU A 545 -13.90 39.88 -20.55
CA LEU A 545 -13.00 39.37 -19.51
C LEU A 545 -13.08 37.84 -19.39
N GLU A 546 -14.28 37.25 -19.37
CA GLU A 546 -14.46 35.79 -19.35
C GLU A 546 -13.87 35.11 -20.60
N ALA A 547 -14.01 35.75 -21.77
CA ALA A 547 -13.44 35.25 -23.03
C ALA A 547 -11.91 35.25 -23.04
N ASP A 548 -11.26 36.33 -22.55
CA ASP A 548 -9.80 36.38 -22.46
C ASP A 548 -9.24 35.40 -21.41
N ILE A 549 -9.94 35.21 -20.28
CA ILE A 549 -9.63 34.19 -19.26
C ILE A 549 -9.64 32.79 -19.88
N LEU A 550 -10.69 32.44 -20.63
CA LEU A 550 -10.80 31.15 -21.31
C LEU A 550 -9.75 30.99 -22.42
N ALA A 551 -9.40 32.07 -23.13
CA ALA A 551 -8.33 32.05 -24.14
C ALA A 551 -6.96 31.75 -23.51
N PHE A 552 -6.61 32.38 -22.38
CA PHE A 552 -5.35 32.11 -21.68
C PHE A 552 -5.30 30.68 -21.11
N ARG A 553 -6.41 30.18 -20.54
CA ARG A 553 -6.49 28.77 -20.09
C ARG A 553 -6.31 27.80 -21.26
N ALA A 554 -6.90 28.09 -22.42
CA ALA A 554 -6.74 27.28 -23.64
C ALA A 554 -5.31 27.33 -24.21
N GLU A 555 -4.63 28.49 -24.13
CA GLU A 555 -3.23 28.62 -24.50
C GLU A 555 -2.30 27.81 -23.58
N ARG A 556 -2.51 27.86 -22.26
CA ARG A 556 -1.72 27.07 -21.29
C ARG A 556 -1.92 25.56 -21.47
N ASN A 557 -3.17 25.13 -21.66
CA ASN A 557 -3.53 23.74 -21.92
C ASN A 557 -3.15 23.26 -23.35
N ALA A 558 -2.56 24.09 -24.21
CA ALA A 558 -2.12 23.67 -25.53
C ALA A 558 -0.83 22.84 -25.45
N ALA A 559 -0.77 21.72 -26.19
CA ALA A 559 0.36 20.78 -26.15
C ALA A 559 1.73 21.40 -26.50
N ALA A 560 1.76 22.55 -27.19
CA ALA A 560 2.99 23.30 -27.47
C ALA A 560 3.59 23.99 -26.23
N ASN A 561 2.77 24.29 -25.22
CA ASN A 561 3.15 25.01 -24.00
C ASN A 561 3.36 24.09 -22.78
N PHE A 562 3.13 22.78 -22.92
CA PHE A 562 3.18 21.81 -21.81
C PHE A 562 4.48 21.85 -20.98
N GLN A 563 5.65 22.00 -21.62
CA GLN A 563 6.94 22.11 -20.91
C GLN A 563 7.00 23.36 -20.04
N ARG A 564 6.59 24.51 -20.59
CA ARG A 564 6.57 25.79 -19.86
C ARG A 564 5.61 25.75 -18.69
N GLU A 565 4.44 25.16 -18.87
CA GLU A 565 3.48 24.96 -17.77
C GLU A 565 4.06 24.05 -16.67
N GLU A 566 4.79 23.00 -17.04
CA GLU A 566 5.43 22.07 -16.11
C GLU A 566 6.58 22.72 -15.33
N ASP A 567 7.39 23.56 -16.00
CA ASP A 567 8.44 24.37 -15.36
C ASP A 567 7.83 25.39 -14.36
N GLU A 568 6.73 26.05 -14.74
CA GLU A 568 6.00 27.01 -13.88
C GLU A 568 5.28 26.31 -12.69
N ILE A 569 4.76 25.09 -12.89
CA ILE A 569 4.21 24.24 -11.81
C ILE A 569 5.30 23.84 -10.82
N LEU A 570 6.50 23.52 -11.31
CA LEU A 570 7.63 23.13 -10.47
C LEU A 570 8.16 24.31 -9.65
N GLU A 571 8.17 25.54 -10.20
CA GLU A 571 8.45 26.77 -9.46
C GLU A 571 7.44 26.98 -8.31
N ALA A 572 6.13 26.89 -8.58
CA ALA A 572 5.09 27.07 -7.57
C ALA A 572 5.19 26.07 -6.40
N LEU A 573 5.49 24.78 -6.69
CA LEU A 573 5.70 23.76 -5.67
C LEU A 573 7.04 23.90 -4.92
N GLN A 574 8.04 24.54 -5.53
CA GLN A 574 9.29 24.88 -4.84
C GLN A 574 9.12 26.09 -3.91
N LEU A 575 8.16 26.98 -4.17
CA LEU A 575 7.77 28.07 -3.28
C LEU A 575 6.95 27.57 -2.07
N SER A 576 5.99 26.67 -2.25
CA SER A 576 5.26 26.07 -1.10
C SER A 576 6.20 25.30 -0.16
N SER A 577 7.12 24.53 -0.74
CA SER A 577 8.18 23.83 0.00
C SER A 577 9.08 24.76 0.82
N GLN A 578 9.25 26.02 0.42
CA GLN A 578 9.99 27.03 1.19
C GLN A 578 9.13 27.66 2.28
N ALA A 579 7.83 27.87 2.04
CA ALA A 579 6.89 28.41 3.03
C ALA A 579 6.77 27.53 4.29
N GLU A 580 6.73 26.19 4.14
CA GLU A 580 6.72 25.28 5.31
C GLU A 580 8.01 25.39 6.14
N ASN A 581 9.17 25.45 5.47
CA ASN A 581 10.48 25.54 6.14
C ASN A 581 10.77 26.93 6.75
N GLY A 582 10.10 27.99 6.28
CA GLY A 582 10.28 29.36 6.76
C GLY A 582 9.81 29.61 8.21
N SER A 583 9.12 28.65 8.82
CA SER A 583 8.50 28.80 10.14
C SER A 583 9.46 28.82 11.35
N THR A 584 10.78 28.70 11.17
CA THR A 584 11.78 28.65 12.26
C THR A 584 13.10 29.41 12.00
N ALA A 585 13.05 30.68 11.58
CA ALA A 585 14.19 31.61 11.62
C ALA A 585 13.76 33.07 11.85
N ASP A 586 14.61 33.87 12.50
CA ASP A 586 14.32 35.26 12.92
C ASP A 586 14.80 36.33 11.90
N GLN A 587 13.89 37.29 11.62
CA GLN A 587 14.09 38.76 11.50
C GLN A 587 14.93 39.42 10.39
N ASP A 588 14.52 40.68 10.12
CA ASP A 588 15.20 41.84 9.50
C ASP A 588 15.55 41.88 8.00
N SER A 589 14.61 42.44 7.21
CA SER A 589 14.91 43.57 6.30
C SER A 589 13.64 44.30 5.84
N ASP A 590 13.56 45.63 6.01
CA ASP A 590 12.40 46.46 5.60
C ASP A 590 12.31 46.69 4.08
N SER A 591 11.08 46.79 3.57
CA SER A 591 10.71 47.69 2.47
C SER A 591 9.22 48.01 2.51
N ASP A 592 8.86 49.26 2.82
CA ASP A 592 7.46 49.69 2.91
C ASP A 592 6.72 49.66 1.57
N ILE A 593 5.42 49.32 1.62
CA ILE A 593 4.43 49.95 0.72
C ILE A 593 3.11 50.13 1.48
N GLU A 594 2.55 51.33 1.42
CA GLU A 594 1.38 51.73 2.20
C GLU A 594 0.09 51.13 1.61
N THR A 595 -0.77 50.57 2.48
CA THR A 595 -2.19 50.35 2.14
C THR A 595 -3.03 51.45 2.77
N ILE A 596 -3.92 52.03 1.96
CA ILE A 596 -4.71 53.21 2.31
C ILE A 596 -6.00 52.78 3.03
N ASP A 597 -6.32 53.44 4.15
CA ASP A 597 -7.64 53.39 4.78
C ASP A 597 -8.71 53.98 3.84
N ASP A 598 -9.82 53.26 3.67
CA ASP A 598 -11.13 53.89 3.44
C ASP A 598 -12.18 53.20 4.31
N ASP A 599 -12.96 54.00 5.03
CA ASP A 599 -13.80 53.57 6.16
C ASP A 599 -15.21 54.15 5.99
N SER A 600 -16.20 53.26 5.81
CA SER A 600 -17.59 53.64 5.54
C SER A 600 -18.62 52.76 6.27
N ASP A 601 -18.44 52.72 7.58
CA ASP A 601 -19.35 52.21 8.61
C ASP A 601 -20.84 52.54 8.40
N LYS A 602 -21.74 51.53 8.50
CA LYS A 602 -23.15 51.67 8.97
C LYS A 602 -23.70 50.40 9.64
N ASP A 603 -23.56 50.37 10.97
CA ASP A 603 -24.55 49.93 11.98
C ASP A 603 -26.03 49.80 11.50
N PHE A 604 -26.90 48.97 12.07
CA PHE A 604 -26.96 48.32 13.41
C PHE A 604 -27.88 47.07 13.27
N SER A 605 -28.02 46.07 14.16
CA SER A 605 -27.55 45.76 15.54
C SER A 605 -27.79 44.22 15.78
N SER A 606 -27.75 43.55 16.96
CA SER A 606 -27.88 43.98 18.35
C SER A 606 -27.32 42.98 19.42
N SER A 607 -27.88 43.05 20.62
CA SER A 607 -27.55 42.38 21.89
C SER A 607 -27.76 40.84 21.95
N SER A 608 -27.14 40.09 22.87
CA SER A 608 -26.73 40.51 24.22
C SER A 608 -25.52 39.75 24.83
N ARG A 609 -24.85 40.39 25.79
CA ARG A 609 -23.77 39.83 26.63
C ARG A 609 -23.94 40.30 28.08
N GLY A 610 -23.63 39.45 29.05
CA GLY A 610 -23.39 39.87 30.44
C GLY A 610 -23.34 38.70 31.43
N ARG A 611 -22.62 38.80 32.56
CA ARG A 611 -21.56 39.77 32.93
C ARG A 611 -20.78 39.17 34.11
N GLY A 612 -19.45 39.31 34.14
CA GLY A 612 -18.63 38.87 35.29
C GLY A 612 -18.61 39.89 36.43
N ALA A 613 -18.45 39.43 37.67
CA ALA A 613 -18.22 40.28 38.85
C ALA A 613 -17.25 39.61 39.85
N ARG A 614 -16.40 40.40 40.50
CA ARG A 614 -15.42 39.95 41.51
C ARG A 614 -15.97 40.17 42.93
N GLY A 615 -15.68 39.27 43.87
CA GLY A 615 -16.02 39.42 45.30
C GLY A 615 -14.98 38.78 46.23
N ARG A 616 -14.64 39.45 47.33
CA ARG A 616 -13.72 38.95 48.38
C ARG A 616 -14.50 38.17 49.46
N GLY A 617 -13.91 37.09 49.98
CA GLY A 617 -14.40 36.34 51.14
C GLY A 617 -13.24 35.66 51.89
N SER A 618 -13.39 35.36 53.19
CA SER A 618 -12.31 34.81 54.04
C SER A 618 -12.86 33.95 55.18
N ARG A 619 -11.96 33.15 55.80
CA ARG A 619 -12.17 32.11 56.85
C ARG A 619 -12.73 30.78 56.32
N GLY A 620 -12.30 29.59 56.78
CA GLY A 620 -11.06 29.27 57.52
C GLY A 620 -11.18 28.16 58.59
N SER A 621 -10.41 27.08 58.45
CA SER A 621 -9.99 26.14 59.52
C SER A 621 -8.73 25.40 59.01
N ARG A 622 -7.56 25.24 59.65
CA ARG A 622 -7.05 25.06 61.04
C ARG A 622 -6.86 23.60 61.50
N GLY A 623 -5.58 23.26 61.70
CA GLY A 623 -5.03 21.97 62.13
C GLY A 623 -3.86 21.58 61.20
N GLY A 624 -2.58 21.52 61.58
CA GLY A 624 -1.93 21.66 62.89
C GLY A 624 -1.21 20.37 63.27
N SER A 625 0.11 20.24 63.08
CA SER A 625 1.09 20.51 64.15
C SER A 625 2.56 20.64 63.66
N ARG A 626 3.42 21.06 64.58
CA ARG A 626 4.90 21.23 64.59
C ARG A 626 5.68 19.96 64.16
N GLY A 627 6.96 20.02 63.76
CA GLY A 627 7.82 21.19 63.47
C GLY A 627 9.35 20.96 63.63
N THR A 628 10.13 22.00 63.26
CA THR A 628 11.45 22.43 63.82
C THR A 628 12.75 21.60 63.67
N THR A 629 13.74 22.19 62.97
CA THR A 629 15.22 22.17 63.22
C THR A 629 16.02 20.85 63.06
N SER A 630 17.35 20.81 62.81
CA SER A 630 18.41 21.86 62.64
C SER A 630 19.71 21.29 62.01
N GLN A 631 20.56 22.19 61.47
CA GLN A 631 22.01 22.03 61.16
C GLN A 631 22.38 20.98 60.06
N ALA A 632 23.24 21.19 59.08
CA ALA A 632 24.39 22.10 58.82
C ALA A 632 25.77 21.63 59.33
N SER A 633 26.59 21.10 58.42
CA SER A 633 28.06 21.06 58.55
C SER A 633 28.72 21.21 57.18
N ARG A 634 29.84 21.96 57.11
CA ARG A 634 30.70 22.10 55.93
C ARG A 634 31.93 21.21 56.08
N ALA A 635 32.44 20.67 54.96
CA ALA A 635 33.83 20.24 54.83
C ALA A 635 34.48 20.92 53.61
N ARG A 636 35.82 21.00 53.59
CA ARG A 636 36.62 21.72 52.57
C ARG A 636 37.78 20.83 52.09
N GLY A 637 38.21 21.02 50.84
CA GLY A 637 39.48 20.53 50.30
C GLY A 637 39.29 19.60 49.09
N SER A 638 40.19 19.56 48.10
CA SER A 638 41.34 20.43 47.85
C SER A 638 41.66 20.51 46.33
N ARG A 639 42.60 21.38 45.94
CA ARG A 639 42.99 21.62 44.54
C ARG A 639 43.87 20.50 43.96
N GLY A 640 43.72 20.23 42.66
CA GLY A 640 44.72 19.59 41.80
C GLY A 640 44.58 20.08 40.36
N ARG A 641 45.67 20.51 39.70
CA ARG A 641 45.63 21.11 38.34
C ARG A 641 46.97 20.91 37.58
N ALA A 642 47.04 19.92 36.70
CA ALA A 642 48.05 19.73 35.63
C ALA A 642 47.71 18.43 34.86
N ARG A 643 48.07 18.20 33.59
CA ARG A 643 48.51 19.07 32.47
C ARG A 643 48.28 18.28 31.15
N LYS A 644 48.41 18.95 30.00
CA LYS A 644 48.45 18.29 28.66
C LYS A 644 49.57 17.25 28.57
N CYS A 645 49.37 16.22 27.75
CA CYS A 645 50.27 15.93 26.62
C CYS A 645 49.52 15.19 25.50
N LEU A 646 50.08 15.19 24.28
CA LEU A 646 49.68 14.32 23.18
C LEU A 646 50.55 13.05 23.23
N VAL A 647 50.01 11.91 22.77
CA VAL A 647 50.18 11.43 21.38
C VAL A 647 48.81 10.99 20.90
#